data_AF-A0A1H9DX28-F1
#
_entry.id   AF-A0A1H9DX28-F1
#
_cell.length_a   1.000
_cell.length_b   1.000
_cell.length_c   1.000
_cell.angle_alpha   90.00
_cell.angle_beta   90.00
_cell.angle_gamma   90.00
#
_symmetry.space_group_name_H-M   'P 1'
#
loop_
_entity.id
_entity.type
_entity.pdbx_description
1 polymer ?
#
loop_
_entity_poly.entity_id
_entity_poly.type
_entity_poly.pdbx_seq_one_letter_code
_entity_poly.pdbx_strand_id
1 'polypeptide(L)'
;MIGSALYSQYSLADDLMSQCMLGVPSYNRPLVNSDPNTQPVTIHSESVKGNYPDDAVFDGKVDVNKGNSRLRADQVQIHQRQQAGQNTPTRTVDALGNVHYDDNQVILKGPKAWSNLNTKDTNVWDGNYQMVDRQGRGTGSQMKQRGNNRYTILENGSFTTCLPNANSWSVVGSEIIEDRQEEVAEIWNARFKIGSVPIFYSPYLQIPIGDRRRSGFLIPNAKYGSRNGFEFMLPYYWNIAPQMDATITPHYMSKRGMQLQNEFRYLSVLGAGLMEFDYLGSDNQYDKQKDARGIADGDSSKRWLFYWQHSGVYDQHWRFNANYTKVSDRYYFNDLDSKYYSSTDGYADQKFSFGYADKNWDATLSTRDFQTFNKLDTSIYRTLPQLDVNLYQNDVGPFDTHVYGQFARFTNTNSRLPRATRLHIEPTIDLPLSNGWASLNTEAKLLATHYQQEHLQNANDLPNGGDYNLKSSVNRTLPQFKVDGKLVFDRDMDWAQGYTQTLEPRVQYLYTPYRNQNNIYPYDSTLLQTDYTGLFRDRTYSGLDRIASTNQLATGVTTRIYDENLVERFNASVGQIYAFTRSRTGDPSDDNDTGSIIWAGDTYWRMTDQWGLRGGLQYDTHLNNVAQGNAGIEYRQDSDRVIQLNYRYSSPEYIARAMNNSIYTTSPIYKNGISQVGATASWPIADAWSVVGAYYYDTRNSKPAEQLLGVQYSSCCYAIRLGYERKINGWQNNTSEYDNQVSFNIEFRGLGANYGLGSAEMRTQGIIPYQPTF
;
A
#
# COMPACT_ATOMS: atom_id res chain seq x y z
N MET A 1 -28.23 33.86 -25.58
CA MET A 1 -26.82 34.10 -25.22
C MET A 1 -26.54 34.12 -23.71
N ILE A 2 -27.39 33.51 -22.85
CA ILE A 2 -27.11 33.34 -21.40
C ILE A 2 -26.88 31.85 -21.06
N GLY A 3 -27.41 30.91 -21.86
CA GLY A 3 -27.13 29.47 -21.72
C GLY A 3 -25.70 29.05 -22.09
N SER A 4 -24.98 29.87 -22.87
CA SER A 4 -23.59 29.59 -23.29
C SER A 4 -22.56 29.86 -22.19
N ALA A 5 -22.86 30.77 -21.26
CA ALA A 5 -21.92 31.16 -20.20
C ALA A 5 -21.86 30.12 -19.06
N LEU A 6 -23.00 29.48 -18.73
CA LEU A 6 -23.06 28.46 -17.67
C LEU A 6 -22.37 27.14 -18.06
N TYR A 7 -22.39 26.77 -19.34
CA TYR A 7 -21.61 25.61 -19.82
C TYR A 7 -20.13 25.91 -20.00
N SER A 8 -19.74 27.17 -20.21
CA SER A 8 -18.32 27.54 -20.40
C SER A 8 -17.48 27.47 -19.13
N GLN A 9 -18.09 27.60 -17.94
CA GLN A 9 -17.36 27.49 -16.67
C GLN A 9 -17.02 26.05 -16.31
N TYR A 10 -17.87 25.07 -16.68
CA TYR A 10 -17.56 23.65 -16.52
C TYR A 10 -16.40 23.21 -17.43
N SER A 11 -16.24 23.82 -18.61
CA SER A 11 -15.13 23.52 -19.53
C SER A 11 -13.80 24.20 -19.19
N LEU A 12 -13.75 25.06 -18.17
CA LEU A 12 -12.54 25.81 -17.75
C LEU A 12 -11.97 25.32 -16.40
N ALA A 13 -12.64 24.37 -15.75
CA ALA A 13 -12.15 23.76 -14.52
C ALA A 13 -11.28 22.55 -14.89
N ASP A 14 -9.97 22.63 -14.58
CA ASP A 14 -8.96 21.62 -14.96
C ASP A 14 -9.13 20.27 -14.25
N ASP A 15 -9.91 20.22 -13.14
CA ASP A 15 -10.15 19.00 -12.36
C ASP A 15 -11.58 18.87 -11.81
N LEU A 16 -11.95 17.63 -11.45
CA LEU A 16 -13.26 17.30 -10.91
C LEU A 16 -13.59 18.07 -9.62
N MET A 17 -12.58 18.34 -8.77
CA MET A 17 -12.75 19.12 -7.55
C MET A 17 -13.28 20.52 -7.86
N SER A 18 -12.63 21.23 -8.78
CA SER A 18 -13.02 22.59 -9.17
C SER A 18 -14.42 22.60 -9.78
N GLN A 19 -14.77 21.61 -10.61
CA GLN A 19 -16.12 21.45 -11.15
C GLN A 19 -17.18 21.25 -10.05
N CYS A 20 -16.86 20.48 -9.01
CA CYS A 20 -17.76 20.26 -7.89
C CYS A 20 -17.93 21.52 -7.04
N MET A 21 -16.86 22.29 -6.82
CA MET A 21 -16.90 23.52 -6.05
C MET A 21 -17.70 24.65 -6.72
N LEU A 22 -17.88 24.64 -8.05
CA LEU A 22 -18.77 25.60 -8.74
C LEU A 22 -20.22 25.55 -8.24
N GLY A 23 -20.70 24.37 -7.83
CA GLY A 23 -22.05 24.19 -7.29
C GLY A 23 -22.16 24.39 -5.77
N VAL A 24 -21.04 24.70 -5.12
CA VAL A 24 -20.95 24.94 -3.67
C VAL A 24 -20.93 26.45 -3.44
N PRO A 25 -21.85 27.01 -2.64
CA PRO A 25 -21.84 28.43 -2.35
C PRO A 25 -20.59 28.76 -1.53
N SER A 26 -19.89 29.81 -1.92
CA SER A 26 -18.71 30.31 -1.21
C SER A 26 -19.08 31.45 -0.25
N TYR A 27 -18.39 31.51 0.88
CA TYR A 27 -18.55 32.63 1.80
C TYR A 27 -17.85 33.88 1.24
N ASN A 28 -18.61 34.94 0.96
CA ASN A 28 -18.13 36.14 0.27
C ASN A 28 -18.06 37.40 1.17
N ARG A 29 -18.23 37.23 2.47
CA ARG A 29 -18.19 38.32 3.46
C ARG A 29 -16.89 38.24 4.28
N PRO A 30 -16.43 39.34 4.89
CA PRO A 30 -15.26 39.29 5.77
C PRO A 30 -15.55 38.38 6.96
N LEU A 31 -14.72 37.36 7.16
CA LEU A 31 -14.83 36.45 8.29
C LEU A 31 -14.50 37.20 9.58
N VAL A 32 -15.46 37.27 10.49
CA VAL A 32 -15.29 37.95 11.78
C VAL A 32 -14.96 36.92 12.86
N ASN A 33 -13.77 37.03 13.45
CA ASN A 33 -13.24 36.10 14.46
C ASN A 33 -13.49 36.55 15.92
N SER A 34 -14.18 37.68 16.15
CA SER A 34 -14.52 38.17 17.49
C SER A 34 -15.82 37.56 18.02
N ASP A 35 -16.01 37.56 19.35
CA ASP A 35 -17.22 37.02 19.99
C ASP A 35 -18.48 37.66 19.37
N PRO A 36 -19.35 36.87 18.70
CA PRO A 36 -20.58 37.36 18.10
C PRO A 36 -21.45 38.15 19.08
N ASN A 37 -21.40 37.87 20.38
CA ASN A 37 -22.19 38.57 21.39
C ASN A 37 -21.79 40.03 21.60
N THR A 38 -20.55 40.38 21.25
CA THR A 38 -20.02 41.74 21.37
C THR A 38 -20.22 42.57 20.10
N GLN A 39 -20.69 41.93 19.02
CA GLN A 39 -20.84 42.58 17.73
C GLN A 39 -22.15 43.35 17.61
N PRO A 40 -22.13 44.51 16.92
CA PRO A 40 -23.35 45.29 16.70
C PRO A 40 -24.34 44.51 15.82
N VAL A 41 -25.62 44.66 16.14
CA VAL A 41 -26.72 44.16 15.30
C VAL A 41 -27.18 45.31 14.42
N THR A 42 -27.00 45.18 13.11
CA THR A 42 -27.45 46.18 12.14
C THR A 42 -28.75 45.71 11.51
N ILE A 43 -29.80 46.53 11.57
CA ILE A 43 -31.12 46.21 11.02
C ILE A 43 -31.51 47.29 10.00
N HIS A 44 -31.82 46.87 8.78
CA HIS A 44 -32.41 47.72 7.75
C HIS A 44 -33.82 47.22 7.45
N SER A 45 -34.81 48.11 7.42
CA SER A 45 -36.20 47.82 7.03
C SER A 45 -36.87 49.06 6.43
N GLU A 46 -37.98 48.86 5.71
CA GLU A 46 -38.77 49.96 5.16
C GLU A 46 -39.62 50.64 6.24
N SER A 47 -40.13 49.87 7.21
CA SER A 47 -40.83 50.40 8.37
C SER A 47 -40.47 49.68 9.66
N VAL A 48 -40.66 50.37 10.78
CA VAL A 48 -40.53 49.82 12.13
C VAL A 48 -41.71 50.30 12.97
N LYS A 49 -42.35 49.39 13.70
CA LYS A 49 -43.44 49.66 14.64
C LYS A 49 -43.19 48.92 15.93
N GLY A 50 -43.34 49.56 17.08
CA GLY A 50 -43.21 48.89 18.37
C GLY A 50 -42.66 49.79 19.47
N ASN A 51 -42.55 49.21 20.66
CA ASN A 51 -42.01 49.86 21.85
C ASN A 51 -40.64 49.23 22.17
N TYR A 52 -39.58 49.83 21.61
CA TYR A 52 -38.21 49.39 21.89
C TYR A 52 -37.82 49.74 23.35
N PRO A 53 -37.20 48.82 24.11
CA PRO A 53 -36.56 47.58 23.69
C PRO A 53 -37.45 46.31 23.74
N ASP A 54 -38.68 46.40 24.24
CA ASP A 54 -39.49 45.23 24.60
C ASP A 54 -40.13 44.52 23.40
N ASP A 55 -40.71 45.25 22.45
CA ASP A 55 -41.39 44.67 21.29
C ASP A 55 -41.14 45.56 20.07
N ALA A 56 -40.47 45.05 19.03
CA ALA A 56 -40.20 45.79 17.78
C ALA A 56 -40.52 44.93 16.56
N VAL A 57 -41.34 45.45 15.65
CA VAL A 57 -41.73 44.82 14.39
C VAL A 57 -41.14 45.62 13.24
N PHE A 58 -40.22 44.99 12.51
CA PHE A 58 -39.61 45.50 11.29
C PHE A 58 -40.34 44.88 10.10
N ASP A 59 -40.73 45.68 9.12
CA ASP A 59 -41.53 45.23 7.99
C ASP A 59 -41.03 45.87 6.68
N GLY A 60 -41.08 45.10 5.60
CA GLY A 60 -40.61 45.48 4.27
C GLY A 60 -39.11 45.25 4.10
N LYS A 61 -38.76 44.17 3.38
CA LYS A 61 -37.39 43.76 2.99
C LYS A 61 -36.38 43.89 4.14
N VAL A 62 -36.70 43.28 5.28
CA VAL A 62 -35.87 43.37 6.47
C VAL A 62 -34.54 42.65 6.24
N ASP A 63 -33.43 43.31 6.53
CA ASP A 63 -32.06 42.76 6.45
C ASP A 63 -31.34 43.00 7.78
N VAL A 64 -31.04 41.93 8.49
CA VAL A 64 -30.40 41.92 9.80
C VAL A 64 -29.01 41.31 9.67
N ASN A 65 -27.98 42.04 10.09
CA ASN A 65 -26.58 41.60 10.07
C ASN A 65 -25.98 41.61 11.48
N LYS A 66 -25.30 40.52 11.84
CA LYS A 66 -24.56 40.39 13.11
C LYS A 66 -23.35 39.47 12.91
N GLY A 67 -22.16 40.05 12.78
CA GLY A 67 -20.93 39.31 12.47
C GLY A 67 -21.06 38.47 11.21
N ASN A 68 -20.83 37.16 11.34
CA ASN A 68 -20.91 36.26 10.20
C ASN A 68 -22.36 35.95 9.77
N SER A 69 -23.35 36.17 10.65
CA SER A 69 -24.75 35.86 10.41
C SER A 69 -25.49 37.00 9.71
N ARG A 70 -26.28 36.66 8.69
CA ARG A 70 -27.23 37.56 8.02
C ARG A 70 -28.59 36.91 7.90
N LEU A 71 -29.64 37.65 8.25
CA LEU A 71 -31.03 37.21 8.16
C LEU A 71 -31.82 38.21 7.32
N ARG A 72 -32.49 37.71 6.28
CA ARG A 72 -33.44 38.47 5.46
C ARG A 72 -34.83 37.87 5.58
N ALA A 73 -35.86 38.71 5.68
CA ALA A 73 -37.26 38.29 5.72
C ALA A 73 -38.20 39.43 5.31
N ASP A 74 -39.47 39.12 5.04
CA ASP A 74 -40.49 40.15 4.76
C ASP A 74 -40.83 40.94 6.03
N GLN A 75 -40.90 40.25 7.17
CA GLN A 75 -41.14 40.82 8.49
C GLN A 75 -40.26 40.15 9.55
N VAL A 76 -39.71 40.94 10.48
CA VAL A 76 -38.96 40.45 11.65
C VAL A 76 -39.51 41.09 12.91
N GLN A 77 -39.91 40.29 13.88
CA GLN A 77 -40.40 40.71 15.17
C GLN A 77 -39.33 40.39 16.22
N ILE A 78 -39.00 41.34 17.07
CA ILE A 78 -38.06 41.18 18.18
C ILE A 78 -38.83 41.38 19.46
N HIS A 79 -38.74 40.42 20.36
CA HIS A 79 -39.33 40.47 21.69
C HIS A 79 -38.22 40.37 22.73
N GLN A 80 -38.21 41.31 23.66
CA GLN A 80 -37.35 41.32 24.83
C GLN A 80 -38.22 41.18 26.08
N ARG A 81 -38.02 40.10 26.84
CA ARG A 81 -38.74 39.85 28.08
C ARG A 81 -37.74 39.67 29.21
N GLN A 82 -37.89 40.46 30.27
CA GLN A 82 -37.09 40.29 31.49
C GLN A 82 -37.78 39.27 32.39
N GLN A 83 -37.17 38.09 32.56
CA GLN A 83 -37.66 37.09 33.51
C GLN A 83 -37.19 37.41 34.93
N ALA A 84 -38.08 37.25 35.90
CA ALA A 84 -37.76 37.42 37.32
C ALA A 84 -36.63 36.45 37.72
N GLY A 85 -35.49 37.00 38.17
CA GLY A 85 -34.32 36.23 38.60
C GLY A 85 -33.20 36.04 37.57
N GLN A 86 -33.33 36.55 36.34
CA GLN A 86 -32.24 36.54 35.35
C GLN A 86 -31.65 37.94 35.14
N ASN A 87 -30.31 38.03 35.13
CA ASN A 87 -29.57 39.30 34.95
C ASN A 87 -29.59 39.80 33.50
N THR A 88 -29.82 38.93 32.52
CA THR A 88 -29.92 39.27 31.10
C THR A 88 -31.34 39.05 30.60
N PRO A 89 -31.94 40.00 29.87
CA PRO A 89 -33.27 39.80 29.30
C PRO A 89 -33.23 38.74 28.18
N THR A 90 -34.30 37.96 28.08
CA THR A 90 -34.49 36.98 27.01
C THR A 90 -34.89 37.72 25.74
N ARG A 91 -34.13 37.52 24.67
CA ARG A 91 -34.34 38.15 23.36
C ARG A 91 -34.71 37.09 22.34
N THR A 92 -35.94 37.15 21.85
CA THR A 92 -36.43 36.27 20.78
C THR A 92 -36.70 37.05 19.51
N VAL A 93 -36.46 36.41 18.38
CA VAL A 93 -36.64 36.96 17.03
C VAL A 93 -37.57 36.02 16.26
N ASP A 94 -38.67 36.53 15.76
CA ASP A 94 -39.60 35.82 14.87
C ASP A 94 -39.50 36.42 13.47
N ALA A 95 -39.12 35.62 12.48
CA ALA A 95 -39.04 36.03 11.09
C ALA A 95 -40.18 35.38 10.29
N LEU A 96 -40.95 36.18 9.58
CA LEU A 96 -42.14 35.77 8.82
C LEU A 96 -42.00 36.22 7.36
N GLY A 97 -42.25 35.28 6.44
CA GLY A 97 -42.21 35.53 5.00
C GLY A 97 -40.79 35.53 4.43
N ASN A 98 -40.57 34.71 3.40
CA ASN A 98 -39.33 34.61 2.63
C ASN A 98 -38.05 34.63 3.49
N VAL A 99 -38.03 33.86 4.58
CA VAL A 99 -36.89 33.85 5.50
C VAL A 99 -35.68 33.24 4.81
N HIS A 100 -34.57 33.96 4.87
CA HIS A 100 -33.29 33.61 4.30
C HIS A 100 -32.18 33.95 5.30
N TYR A 101 -31.62 32.92 5.92
CA TYR A 101 -30.47 33.02 6.81
C TYR A 101 -29.22 32.51 6.09
N ASP A 102 -28.10 33.20 6.27
CA ASP A 102 -26.81 32.87 5.66
C ASP A 102 -25.68 33.22 6.63
N ASP A 103 -24.78 32.26 6.89
CA ASP A 103 -23.52 32.45 7.59
C ASP A 103 -22.35 31.74 6.89
N ASN A 104 -21.17 31.72 7.51
CA ASN A 104 -19.98 31.08 6.95
C ASN A 104 -19.99 29.54 6.98
N GLN A 105 -21.13 28.92 7.30
CA GLN A 105 -21.26 27.47 7.43
C GLN A 105 -22.50 26.94 6.69
N VAL A 106 -23.63 27.65 6.75
CA VAL A 106 -24.91 27.18 6.22
C VAL A 106 -25.80 28.32 5.74
N ILE A 107 -26.52 28.05 4.66
CA ILE A 107 -27.65 28.84 4.16
C ILE A 107 -28.93 28.10 4.53
N LEU A 108 -29.86 28.77 5.20
CA LEU A 108 -31.19 28.25 5.54
C LEU A 108 -32.27 29.11 4.88
N LYS A 109 -33.29 28.50 4.29
CA LYS A 109 -34.45 29.22 3.77
C LYS A 109 -35.74 28.56 4.22
N GLY A 110 -36.79 29.34 4.42
CA GLY A 110 -38.12 28.83 4.77
C GLY A 110 -39.18 29.93 4.91
N PRO A 111 -40.47 29.57 5.02
CA PRO A 111 -41.57 30.52 5.23
C PRO A 111 -41.56 31.22 6.60
N LYS A 112 -41.01 30.58 7.63
CA LYS A 112 -40.97 31.09 9.00
C LYS A 112 -39.70 30.66 9.71
N ALA A 113 -39.14 31.53 10.54
CA ALA A 113 -38.09 31.18 11.48
C ALA A 113 -38.30 31.84 12.85
N TRP A 114 -37.67 31.26 13.85
CA TRP A 114 -37.63 31.77 15.22
C TRP A 114 -36.21 31.61 15.75
N SER A 115 -35.71 32.57 16.52
CA SER A 115 -34.39 32.47 17.14
C SER A 115 -34.38 33.08 18.53
N ASN A 116 -33.73 32.41 19.49
CA ASN A 116 -33.38 32.98 20.78
C ASN A 116 -31.93 33.44 20.74
N LEU A 117 -31.70 34.74 20.84
CA LEU A 117 -30.36 35.32 20.68
C LEU A 117 -29.45 35.05 21.88
N ASN A 118 -30.00 34.69 23.04
CA ASN A 118 -29.22 34.35 24.24
C ASN A 118 -28.65 32.93 24.14
N THR A 119 -29.48 31.96 23.73
CA THR A 119 -29.07 30.54 23.61
C THR A 119 -28.54 30.17 22.22
N LYS A 120 -28.77 31.06 21.24
CA LYS A 120 -28.56 30.87 19.79
C LYS A 120 -29.46 29.79 19.19
N ASP A 121 -30.45 29.32 19.94
CA ASP A 121 -31.38 28.31 19.45
C ASP A 121 -32.22 28.91 18.33
N THR A 122 -32.25 28.23 17.18
CA THR A 122 -32.96 28.72 15.99
C THR A 122 -33.87 27.63 15.48
N ASN A 123 -35.04 27.97 14.96
CA ASN A 123 -35.99 27.10 14.29
C ASN A 123 -36.31 27.69 12.92
N VAL A 124 -36.39 26.86 11.90
CA VAL A 124 -36.90 27.19 10.57
C VAL A 124 -37.91 26.12 10.21
N TRP A 125 -39.13 26.51 9.85
CA TRP A 125 -40.19 25.58 9.46
C TRP A 125 -40.25 25.44 7.95
N ASP A 126 -40.57 24.23 7.47
CA ASP A 126 -40.74 23.86 6.05
C ASP A 126 -39.66 24.45 5.14
N GLY A 127 -38.40 24.20 5.51
CA GLY A 127 -37.26 24.86 4.92
C GLY A 127 -36.26 23.92 4.25
N ASN A 128 -35.29 24.53 3.59
CA ASN A 128 -34.15 23.86 3.00
C ASN A 128 -32.83 24.48 3.48
N TYR A 129 -31.80 23.66 3.52
CA TYR A 129 -30.45 24.05 3.92
C TYR A 129 -29.42 23.67 2.86
N GLN A 130 -28.34 24.43 2.81
CA GLN A 130 -27.17 24.15 1.98
C GLN A 130 -25.91 24.58 2.73
N MET A 131 -24.90 23.72 2.76
CA MET A 131 -23.61 24.01 3.36
C MET A 131 -22.84 25.03 2.51
N VAL A 132 -22.03 25.85 3.18
CA VAL A 132 -21.13 26.85 2.58
C VAL A 132 -19.71 26.32 2.61
N ASP A 133 -18.95 26.53 1.53
CA ASP A 133 -17.56 26.07 1.32
C ASP A 133 -17.36 24.54 1.34
N ARG A 134 -18.43 23.75 1.50
CA ARG A 134 -18.42 22.29 1.38
C ARG A 134 -19.72 21.77 0.79
N GLN A 135 -19.69 20.57 0.22
CA GLN A 135 -20.88 19.88 -0.26
C GLN A 135 -21.80 19.47 0.89
N GLY A 136 -23.10 19.43 0.61
CA GLY A 136 -24.12 19.05 1.59
C GLY A 136 -25.34 19.95 1.50
N ARG A 137 -26.52 19.35 1.35
CA ARG A 137 -27.80 20.07 1.33
C ARG A 137 -28.94 19.14 1.69
N GLY A 138 -30.09 19.74 1.97
CA GLY A 138 -31.30 18.98 2.22
C GLY A 138 -32.51 19.84 2.54
N THR A 139 -33.54 19.18 3.06
CA THR A 139 -34.83 19.77 3.43
C THR A 139 -35.26 19.23 4.78
N GLY A 140 -36.14 19.93 5.48
CA GLY A 140 -36.79 19.41 6.69
C GLY A 140 -38.08 20.16 7.00
N SER A 141 -39.06 19.46 7.57
CA SER A 141 -40.31 20.09 8.03
C SER A 141 -40.04 21.05 9.20
N GLN A 142 -39.04 20.73 10.02
CA GLN A 142 -38.52 21.64 11.02
C GLN A 142 -37.00 21.47 11.15
N MET A 143 -36.25 22.55 10.89
CA MET A 143 -34.80 22.61 11.06
C MET A 143 -34.49 23.41 12.32
N LYS A 144 -33.69 22.86 13.22
CA LYS A 144 -33.38 23.46 14.51
C LYS A 144 -31.87 23.55 14.70
N GLN A 145 -31.39 24.68 15.19
CA GLN A 145 -30.05 24.82 15.76
C GLN A 145 -30.18 24.82 17.28
N ARG A 146 -29.36 24.03 17.98
CA ARG A 146 -29.38 23.91 19.44
C ARG A 146 -27.99 23.91 20.06
N GLY A 147 -27.92 24.33 21.32
CA GLY A 147 -26.71 24.22 22.13
C GLY A 147 -25.57 25.08 21.61
N ASN A 148 -25.81 26.39 21.43
CA ASN A 148 -24.85 27.33 20.84
C ASN A 148 -24.38 26.91 19.43
N ASN A 149 -25.32 26.52 18.55
CA ASN A 149 -25.05 26.09 17.17
C ASN A 149 -24.20 24.81 17.05
N ARG A 150 -24.18 23.96 18.09
CA ARG A 150 -23.52 22.64 18.04
C ARG A 150 -24.38 21.62 17.28
N TYR A 151 -25.66 21.56 17.60
CA TYR A 151 -26.58 20.55 17.08
C TYR A 151 -27.48 21.12 15.99
N THR A 152 -27.48 20.49 14.81
CA THR A 152 -28.49 20.72 13.78
C THR A 152 -29.48 19.57 13.79
N ILE A 153 -30.74 19.83 14.14
CA ILE A 153 -31.79 18.81 14.19
C ILE A 153 -32.76 19.06 13.04
N LEU A 154 -32.99 18.06 12.19
CA LEU A 154 -33.94 18.09 11.09
C LEU A 154 -35.05 17.07 11.36
N GLU A 155 -36.26 17.55 11.60
CA GLU A 155 -37.44 16.70 11.65
C GLU A 155 -37.96 16.45 10.23
N ASN A 156 -38.26 15.18 9.93
CA ASN A 156 -38.60 14.69 8.60
C ASN A 156 -37.61 15.19 7.54
N GLY A 157 -36.32 15.06 7.87
CA GLY A 157 -35.21 15.63 7.12
C GLY A 157 -34.75 14.80 5.93
N SER A 158 -34.08 15.46 4.99
CA SER A 158 -33.28 14.84 3.94
C SER A 158 -31.85 15.37 3.96
N PHE A 159 -30.89 14.55 3.49
CA PHE A 159 -29.49 14.93 3.31
C PHE A 159 -28.93 14.31 2.02
N THR A 160 -28.14 15.09 1.28
CA THR A 160 -27.35 14.63 0.13
C THR A 160 -26.12 15.52 -0.06
N THR A 161 -25.01 14.93 -0.52
CA THR A 161 -23.81 15.69 -0.95
C THR A 161 -23.87 16.08 -2.43
N CYS A 162 -24.88 15.60 -3.16
CA CYS A 162 -25.05 15.96 -4.57
C CYS A 162 -25.37 17.46 -4.71
N LEU A 163 -24.80 18.08 -5.74
CA LEU A 163 -25.01 19.50 -6.05
C LEU A 163 -26.49 19.84 -6.29
N PRO A 164 -26.89 21.12 -6.22
CA PRO A 164 -28.22 21.55 -6.59
C PRO A 164 -28.63 21.01 -7.97
N ASN A 165 -29.90 20.61 -8.11
CA ASN A 165 -30.48 19.97 -9.31
C ASN A 165 -30.01 18.53 -9.61
N ALA A 166 -29.09 17.97 -8.84
CA ALA A 166 -28.69 16.55 -8.93
C ALA A 166 -29.17 15.77 -7.70
N ASN A 167 -30.04 14.77 -7.87
CA ASN A 167 -30.59 13.94 -6.78
C ASN A 167 -30.21 12.46 -6.95
N SER A 168 -28.97 12.16 -7.35
CA SER A 168 -28.54 10.78 -7.64
C SER A 168 -28.68 9.86 -6.43
N TRP A 169 -28.41 10.37 -5.23
CA TRP A 169 -28.74 9.69 -3.98
C TRP A 169 -29.15 10.69 -2.89
N SER A 170 -29.91 10.22 -1.90
CA SER A 170 -30.23 10.97 -0.69
C SER A 170 -30.53 10.02 0.47
N VAL A 171 -30.35 10.50 1.70
CA VAL A 171 -30.85 9.82 2.90
C VAL A 171 -31.97 10.65 3.49
N VAL A 172 -33.08 9.99 3.83
CA VAL A 172 -34.20 10.63 4.53
C VAL A 172 -34.45 9.95 5.87
N GLY A 173 -34.75 10.73 6.91
CA GLY A 173 -35.02 10.23 8.25
C GLY A 173 -36.21 10.94 8.87
N SER A 174 -36.87 10.30 9.85
CA SER A 174 -37.88 10.99 10.66
C SER A 174 -37.23 12.06 11.54
N GLU A 175 -35.99 11.83 11.95
CA GLU A 175 -35.18 12.75 12.73
C GLU A 175 -33.71 12.60 12.31
N ILE A 176 -33.06 13.70 11.95
CA ILE A 176 -31.62 13.77 11.64
C ILE A 176 -30.97 14.73 12.62
N ILE A 177 -29.94 14.29 13.33
CA ILE A 177 -29.19 15.11 14.29
C ILE A 177 -27.74 15.18 13.85
N GLU A 178 -27.31 16.34 13.37
CA GLU A 178 -25.90 16.65 13.12
C GLU A 178 -25.27 17.23 14.39
N ASP A 179 -24.29 16.54 14.97
CA ASP A 179 -23.43 17.09 16.02
C ASP A 179 -22.12 17.56 15.39
N ARG A 180 -21.92 18.87 15.36
CA ARG A 180 -20.73 19.49 14.74
C ARG A 180 -19.45 19.30 15.54
N GLN A 181 -19.55 19.14 16.86
CA GLN A 181 -18.36 18.88 17.67
C GLN A 181 -17.95 17.42 17.55
N GLU A 182 -18.92 16.51 17.47
CA GLU A 182 -18.68 15.08 17.32
C GLU A 182 -18.51 14.62 15.87
N GLU A 183 -18.71 15.53 14.92
CA GLU A 183 -18.61 15.32 13.46
C GLU A 183 -19.44 14.14 12.95
N VAL A 184 -20.67 14.02 13.46
CA VAL A 184 -21.58 12.91 13.14
C VAL A 184 -22.98 13.39 12.79
N ALA A 185 -23.61 12.73 11.83
CA ALA A 185 -25.04 12.83 11.55
C ALA A 185 -25.74 11.53 11.97
N GLU A 186 -26.60 11.60 12.98
CA GLU A 186 -27.47 10.51 13.41
C GLU A 186 -28.81 10.58 12.70
N ILE A 187 -29.30 9.46 12.17
CA ILE A 187 -30.50 9.40 11.32
C ILE A 187 -31.40 8.29 11.84
N TRP A 188 -32.57 8.68 12.35
CA TRP A 188 -33.61 7.76 12.81
C TRP A 188 -34.56 7.42 11.66
N ASN A 189 -34.94 6.14 11.57
CA ASN A 189 -35.73 5.58 10.47
C ASN A 189 -35.14 5.94 9.10
N ALA A 190 -33.81 5.82 8.99
CA ALA A 190 -33.03 6.14 7.81
C ALA A 190 -33.51 5.33 6.60
N ARG A 191 -33.82 6.01 5.51
CA ARG A 191 -34.10 5.41 4.21
C ARG A 191 -33.11 5.98 3.21
N PHE A 192 -32.22 5.12 2.73
CA PHE A 192 -31.29 5.47 1.67
C PHE A 192 -32.01 5.33 0.32
N LYS A 193 -31.96 6.40 -0.49
CA LYS A 193 -32.61 6.48 -1.79
C LYS A 193 -31.59 6.64 -2.89
N ILE A 194 -31.75 5.88 -3.97
CA ILE A 194 -31.12 6.18 -5.27
C ILE A 194 -32.18 6.87 -6.12
N GLY A 195 -31.93 8.12 -6.48
CA GLY A 195 -32.96 8.97 -7.05
C GLY A 195 -34.16 9.08 -6.10
N SER A 196 -35.32 8.69 -6.60
CA SER A 196 -36.58 8.68 -5.84
C SER A 196 -36.86 7.35 -5.15
N VAL A 197 -36.10 6.29 -5.44
CA VAL A 197 -36.40 4.92 -5.00
C VAL A 197 -35.64 4.59 -3.71
N PRO A 198 -36.33 4.27 -2.60
CA PRO A 198 -35.69 3.79 -1.38
C PRO A 198 -35.18 2.35 -1.60
N ILE A 199 -33.89 2.11 -1.38
CA ILE A 199 -33.27 0.79 -1.57
C ILE A 199 -32.83 0.13 -0.26
N PHE A 200 -32.66 0.92 0.81
CA PHE A 200 -32.22 0.42 2.11
C PHE A 200 -32.91 1.18 3.23
N TYR A 201 -33.30 0.45 4.27
CA TYR A 201 -33.92 0.97 5.49
C TYR A 201 -33.08 0.56 6.70
N SER A 202 -32.82 1.50 7.60
CA SER A 202 -32.28 1.23 8.92
C SER A 202 -33.09 1.97 9.99
N PRO A 203 -33.46 1.34 11.11
CA PRO A 203 -34.05 2.04 12.25
C PRO A 203 -33.17 3.18 12.77
N TYR A 204 -31.84 3.02 12.67
CA TYR A 204 -30.85 4.00 13.11
C TYR A 204 -29.58 3.90 12.25
N LEU A 205 -29.06 5.04 11.79
CA LEU A 205 -27.86 5.12 10.96
C LEU A 205 -27.01 6.30 11.41
N GLN A 206 -25.70 6.11 11.54
CA GLN A 206 -24.75 7.19 11.78
C GLN A 206 -23.87 7.40 10.53
N ILE A 207 -23.73 8.65 10.10
CA ILE A 207 -22.84 9.03 9.00
C ILE A 207 -21.77 9.96 9.55
N PRO A 208 -20.47 9.64 9.43
CA PRO A 208 -19.42 10.58 9.75
C PRO A 208 -19.46 11.74 8.74
N ILE A 209 -19.44 12.97 9.24
CA ILE A 209 -19.45 14.21 8.43
C ILE A 209 -18.14 15.01 8.60
N GLY A 210 -17.14 14.38 9.18
CA GLY A 210 -15.77 14.87 9.37
C GLY A 210 -14.81 13.70 9.51
N ASP A 211 -13.61 13.99 10.00
CA ASP A 211 -12.49 13.03 9.99
C ASP A 211 -12.46 12.13 11.25
N ARG A 212 -13.36 12.37 12.21
CA ARG A 212 -13.48 11.52 13.40
C ARG A 212 -13.93 10.10 13.04
N ARG A 213 -13.14 9.11 13.47
CA ARG A 213 -13.42 7.68 13.30
C ARG A 213 -14.67 7.27 14.08
N ARG A 214 -15.60 6.54 13.44
CA ARG A 214 -16.87 6.08 14.04
C ARG A 214 -17.23 4.69 13.56
N SER A 215 -17.87 3.90 14.42
CA SER A 215 -18.37 2.57 14.06
C SER A 215 -19.58 2.64 13.12
N GLY A 216 -19.68 1.75 12.15
CA GLY A 216 -20.77 1.70 11.19
C GLY A 216 -20.52 0.77 10.01
N PHE A 217 -21.56 0.52 9.22
CA PHE A 217 -21.42 -0.19 7.97
C PHE A 217 -20.65 0.65 6.95
N LEU A 218 -19.63 0.05 6.34
CA LEU A 218 -19.00 0.57 5.14
C LEU A 218 -19.83 0.19 3.92
N ILE A 219 -19.55 0.84 2.79
CA ILE A 219 -20.29 0.59 1.56
C ILE A 219 -20.03 -0.87 1.11
N PRO A 220 -21.09 -1.66 0.86
CA PRO A 220 -20.91 -3.01 0.39
C PRO A 220 -20.33 -3.03 -1.02
N ASN A 221 -19.65 -4.11 -1.36
CA ASN A 221 -19.17 -4.34 -2.71
C ASN A 221 -19.52 -5.75 -3.15
N ALA A 222 -19.57 -5.95 -4.47
CA ALA A 222 -19.97 -7.22 -5.07
C ALA A 222 -18.99 -7.64 -6.15
N LYS A 223 -18.80 -8.94 -6.29
CA LYS A 223 -17.95 -9.52 -7.33
C LYS A 223 -18.65 -10.72 -7.96
N TYR A 224 -18.23 -11.08 -9.16
CA TYR A 224 -18.63 -12.30 -9.82
C TYR A 224 -17.42 -12.96 -10.44
N GLY A 225 -17.08 -14.17 -10.00
CA GLY A 225 -15.89 -14.89 -10.45
C GLY A 225 -16.15 -16.35 -10.82
N SER A 226 -15.25 -16.91 -11.63
CA SER A 226 -15.32 -18.34 -12.01
C SER A 226 -15.22 -19.26 -10.78
N ARG A 227 -14.41 -18.92 -9.78
CA ARG A 227 -14.19 -19.74 -8.58
C ARG A 227 -15.27 -19.62 -7.52
N ASN A 228 -15.61 -18.39 -7.13
CA ASN A 228 -16.50 -18.15 -5.99
C ASN A 228 -17.96 -17.90 -6.37
N GLY A 229 -18.24 -17.68 -7.66
CA GLY A 229 -19.57 -17.32 -8.14
C GLY A 229 -19.89 -15.88 -7.83
N PHE A 230 -21.11 -15.61 -7.38
CA PHE A 230 -21.52 -14.29 -6.90
C PHE A 230 -21.00 -14.08 -5.48
N GLU A 231 -20.35 -12.94 -5.26
CA GLU A 231 -19.75 -12.57 -3.99
C GLU A 231 -20.34 -11.24 -3.50
N PHE A 232 -20.64 -11.16 -2.22
CA PHE A 232 -21.16 -9.95 -1.57
C PHE A 232 -20.45 -9.74 -0.23
N MET A 233 -19.85 -8.56 -0.05
CA MET A 233 -19.15 -8.17 1.17
C MET A 233 -19.86 -6.99 1.82
N LEU A 234 -20.11 -7.09 3.13
CA LEU A 234 -20.75 -6.02 3.92
C LEU A 234 -19.88 -5.64 5.12
N PRO A 235 -18.82 -4.84 4.95
CA PRO A 235 -17.90 -4.54 6.04
C PRO A 235 -18.57 -3.68 7.13
N TYR A 236 -18.38 -4.04 8.38
CA TYR A 236 -18.76 -3.26 9.54
C TYR A 236 -17.52 -2.79 10.28
N TYR A 237 -17.26 -1.49 10.23
CA TYR A 237 -16.16 -0.87 10.96
C TYR A 237 -16.57 -0.62 12.42
N TRP A 238 -15.68 -0.96 13.35
CA TRP A 238 -15.87 -0.82 14.78
C TRP A 238 -14.69 -0.03 15.36
N ASN A 239 -14.93 1.24 15.69
CA ASN A 239 -13.98 2.06 16.42
C ASN A 239 -14.04 1.70 17.91
N ILE A 240 -13.03 1.00 18.43
CA ILE A 240 -12.99 0.49 19.81
C ILE A 240 -12.43 1.56 20.75
N ALA A 241 -11.32 2.18 20.37
CA ALA A 241 -10.64 3.25 21.09
C ALA A 241 -9.81 4.11 20.09
N PRO A 242 -9.34 5.32 20.46
CA PRO A 242 -8.55 6.16 19.54
C PRO A 242 -7.35 5.45 18.90
N GLN A 243 -6.77 4.48 19.61
CA GLN A 243 -5.62 3.69 19.19
C GLN A 243 -5.96 2.26 18.74
N MET A 244 -7.23 1.86 18.68
CA MET A 244 -7.65 0.49 18.32
C MET A 244 -8.97 0.48 17.55
N ASP A 245 -8.99 -0.20 16.41
CA ASP A 245 -10.22 -0.43 15.65
C ASP A 245 -10.27 -1.84 15.06
N ALA A 246 -11.47 -2.25 14.64
CA ALA A 246 -11.70 -3.52 13.96
C ALA A 246 -12.62 -3.33 12.75
N THR A 247 -12.51 -4.19 11.75
CA THR A 247 -13.46 -4.29 10.64
C THR A 247 -13.91 -5.74 10.50
N ILE A 248 -15.20 -5.98 10.69
CA ILE A 248 -15.81 -7.30 10.57
C ILE A 248 -16.57 -7.36 9.25
N THR A 249 -16.17 -8.24 8.35
CA THR A 249 -16.74 -8.34 7.00
C THR A 249 -17.34 -9.72 6.77
N PRO A 250 -18.67 -9.87 6.85
CA PRO A 250 -19.37 -11.00 6.26
C PRO A 250 -19.16 -10.98 4.75
N HIS A 251 -18.53 -12.04 4.24
CA HIS A 251 -18.23 -12.26 2.84
C HIS A 251 -18.97 -13.51 2.37
N TYR A 252 -20.09 -13.28 1.70
CA TYR A 252 -20.90 -14.36 1.13
C TYR A 252 -20.39 -14.73 -0.26
N MET A 253 -20.13 -16.01 -0.51
CA MET A 253 -19.72 -16.57 -1.79
C MET A 253 -20.71 -17.66 -2.23
N SER A 254 -21.42 -17.46 -3.34
CA SER A 254 -22.54 -18.33 -3.73
C SER A 254 -22.13 -19.78 -4.01
N LYS A 255 -20.89 -20.03 -4.43
CA LYS A 255 -20.38 -21.39 -4.67
C LYS A 255 -19.81 -22.07 -3.42
N ARG A 256 -19.38 -21.31 -2.40
CA ARG A 256 -18.61 -21.83 -1.25
C ARG A 256 -19.36 -21.76 0.07
N GLY A 257 -19.87 -20.58 0.46
CA GLY A 257 -20.48 -20.35 1.76
C GLY A 257 -20.26 -18.93 2.27
N MET A 258 -20.48 -18.74 3.58
CA MET A 258 -20.25 -17.47 4.29
C MET A 258 -18.90 -17.51 5.00
N GLN A 259 -18.00 -16.61 4.60
CA GLN A 259 -16.75 -16.33 5.28
C GLN A 259 -16.93 -15.10 6.19
N LEU A 260 -16.25 -15.09 7.32
CA LEU A 260 -16.14 -13.92 8.19
C LEU A 260 -14.68 -13.45 8.19
N GLN A 261 -14.42 -12.27 7.66
CA GLN A 261 -13.11 -11.62 7.68
C GLN A 261 -13.05 -10.63 8.85
N ASN A 262 -11.98 -10.64 9.62
CA ASN A 262 -11.86 -9.86 10.84
C ASN A 262 -10.51 -9.15 10.85
N GLU A 263 -10.51 -7.87 10.49
CA GLU A 263 -9.35 -7.00 10.56
C GLU A 263 -9.32 -6.33 11.93
N PHE A 264 -8.19 -6.32 12.62
CA PHE A 264 -7.99 -5.61 13.88
C PHE A 264 -6.70 -4.81 13.81
N ARG A 265 -6.78 -3.49 14.01
CA ARG A 265 -5.63 -2.59 13.96
C ARG A 265 -5.43 -1.95 15.31
N TYR A 266 -4.18 -1.84 15.72
CA TYR A 266 -3.82 -1.21 16.99
C TYR A 266 -2.57 -0.34 16.84
N LEU A 267 -2.52 0.70 17.65
CA LEU A 267 -1.34 1.53 17.88
C LEU A 267 -1.04 1.49 19.38
N SER A 268 0.17 1.12 19.72
CA SER A 268 0.64 1.04 21.10
C SER A 268 1.97 1.78 21.24
N VAL A 269 2.39 1.98 22.48
CA VAL A 269 3.73 2.52 22.79
C VAL A 269 4.84 1.62 22.22
N LEU A 270 4.57 0.32 22.06
CA LEU A 270 5.50 -0.64 21.48
C LEU A 270 5.50 -0.66 19.94
N GLY A 271 4.57 0.04 19.27
CA GLY A 271 4.44 0.07 17.82
C GLY A 271 3.01 -0.05 17.30
N ALA A 272 2.89 -0.02 15.98
CA ALA A 272 1.64 -0.25 15.26
C ALA A 272 1.53 -1.73 14.87
N GLY A 273 0.31 -2.25 14.81
CA GLY A 273 0.08 -3.58 14.28
C GLY A 273 -1.31 -3.78 13.68
N LEU A 274 -1.39 -4.82 12.86
CA LEU A 274 -2.57 -5.27 12.15
C LEU A 274 -2.67 -6.78 12.29
N MET A 275 -3.84 -7.27 12.66
CA MET A 275 -4.18 -8.69 12.68
C MET A 275 -5.36 -8.92 11.73
N GLU A 276 -5.33 -10.00 10.95
CA GLU A 276 -6.49 -10.48 10.19
C GLU A 276 -6.80 -11.90 10.63
N PHE A 277 -8.08 -12.20 10.83
CA PHE A 277 -8.55 -13.56 11.00
C PHE A 277 -9.77 -13.83 10.11
N ASP A 278 -9.53 -14.59 9.05
CA ASP A 278 -10.58 -15.00 8.13
C ASP A 278 -11.00 -16.43 8.44
N TYR A 279 -12.31 -16.66 8.51
CA TYR A 279 -12.85 -17.98 8.82
C TYR A 279 -14.06 -18.33 7.94
N LEU A 280 -13.97 -19.48 7.26
CA LEU A 280 -15.04 -20.10 6.49
C LEU A 280 -15.35 -21.46 7.11
N GLY A 281 -16.52 -21.58 7.73
CA GLY A 281 -16.89 -22.76 8.53
C GLY A 281 -17.17 -24.03 7.70
N SER A 282 -17.52 -23.87 6.43
CA SER A 282 -17.72 -24.96 5.45
C SER A 282 -17.49 -24.42 4.05
N ASP A 283 -16.76 -25.16 3.21
CA ASP A 283 -16.48 -24.79 1.82
C ASP A 283 -16.94 -25.90 0.86
N ASN A 284 -18.10 -25.68 0.24
CA ASN A 284 -18.73 -26.63 -0.69
C ASN A 284 -17.89 -26.91 -1.95
N GLN A 285 -17.08 -25.96 -2.43
CA GLN A 285 -16.21 -26.20 -3.59
C GLN A 285 -14.95 -26.95 -3.19
N TYR A 286 -14.40 -26.64 -2.02
CA TYR A 286 -13.25 -27.36 -1.49
C TYR A 286 -13.58 -28.84 -1.30
N ASP A 287 -14.74 -29.16 -0.72
CA ASP A 287 -15.21 -30.55 -0.57
C ASP A 287 -15.32 -31.28 -1.92
N LYS A 288 -15.90 -30.64 -2.94
CA LYS A 288 -16.01 -31.23 -4.29
C LYS A 288 -14.66 -31.44 -4.98
N GLN A 289 -13.63 -30.72 -4.57
CA GLN A 289 -12.31 -30.75 -5.20
C GLN A 289 -11.30 -31.60 -4.42
N LYS A 290 -11.70 -32.23 -3.30
CA LYS A 290 -10.82 -33.05 -2.46
C LYS A 290 -10.11 -34.14 -3.27
N ASP A 291 -10.86 -34.95 -4.01
CA ASP A 291 -10.32 -36.01 -4.87
C ASP A 291 -9.30 -35.47 -5.88
N ALA A 292 -9.67 -34.42 -6.62
CA ALA A 292 -8.81 -33.81 -7.63
C ALA A 292 -7.55 -33.16 -7.03
N ARG A 293 -7.61 -32.76 -5.75
CA ARG A 293 -6.52 -32.13 -5.02
C ARG A 293 -5.70 -33.12 -4.19
N GLY A 294 -6.10 -34.39 -4.13
CA GLY A 294 -5.46 -35.44 -3.33
C GLY A 294 -5.65 -35.26 -1.82
N ILE A 295 -6.79 -34.71 -1.41
CA ILE A 295 -7.15 -34.47 0.00
C ILE A 295 -8.07 -35.61 0.45
N ALA A 296 -7.89 -36.13 1.66
CA ALA A 296 -8.72 -37.23 2.15
C ALA A 296 -10.15 -36.76 2.45
N ASP A 297 -11.15 -37.60 2.17
CA ASP A 297 -12.58 -37.26 2.36
C ASP A 297 -12.92 -36.82 3.80
N GLY A 298 -12.24 -37.39 4.79
CA GLY A 298 -12.43 -37.07 6.21
C GLY A 298 -11.81 -35.75 6.69
N ASP A 299 -11.03 -35.07 5.86
CA ASP A 299 -10.43 -33.79 6.24
C ASP A 299 -11.48 -32.69 6.34
N SER A 300 -11.29 -31.76 7.27
CA SER A 300 -12.25 -30.67 7.48
C SER A 300 -12.31 -29.73 6.26
N SER A 301 -13.51 -29.28 5.90
CA SER A 301 -13.73 -28.23 4.90
C SER A 301 -13.65 -26.82 5.46
N LYS A 302 -13.26 -26.68 6.73
CA LYS A 302 -13.01 -25.39 7.37
C LYS A 302 -11.77 -24.75 6.78
N ARG A 303 -11.89 -23.50 6.35
CA ARG A 303 -10.77 -22.74 5.79
C ARG A 303 -10.56 -21.47 6.57
N TRP A 304 -9.30 -21.15 6.85
CA TRP A 304 -8.98 -19.99 7.65
C TRP A 304 -7.62 -19.41 7.30
N LEU A 305 -7.48 -18.12 7.55
CA LEU A 305 -6.24 -17.37 7.49
C LEU A 305 -6.07 -16.62 8.80
N PHE A 306 -4.85 -16.64 9.33
CA PHE A 306 -4.42 -15.76 10.39
C PHE A 306 -3.19 -14.99 9.91
N TYR A 307 -3.29 -13.68 9.92
CA TYR A 307 -2.22 -12.75 9.57
C TYR A 307 -1.96 -11.82 10.74
N TRP A 308 -0.70 -11.55 11.04
CA TRP A 308 -0.29 -10.57 12.03
C TRP A 308 0.97 -9.86 11.57
N GLN A 309 0.85 -8.54 11.39
CA GLN A 309 1.97 -7.64 11.17
C GLN A 309 2.10 -6.69 12.36
N HIS A 310 3.32 -6.54 12.87
CA HIS A 310 3.66 -5.55 13.89
C HIS A 310 4.99 -4.92 13.56
N SER A 311 5.09 -3.61 13.72
CA SER A 311 6.35 -2.88 13.63
C SER A 311 6.36 -1.74 14.64
N GLY A 312 7.45 -1.64 15.38
CA GLY A 312 7.60 -0.60 16.39
C GLY A 312 9.02 -0.39 16.86
N VAL A 313 9.30 0.87 17.18
CA VAL A 313 10.54 1.28 17.82
C VAL A 313 10.16 1.98 19.12
N TYR A 314 10.53 1.37 20.26
CA TYR A 314 10.28 1.92 21.58
C TYR A 314 11.55 2.55 22.14
N ASP A 315 11.42 3.78 22.64
CA ASP A 315 12.51 4.55 23.24
C ASP A 315 13.75 4.64 22.33
N GLN A 316 13.55 4.76 21.01
CA GLN A 316 14.58 4.82 19.95
C GLN A 316 15.49 3.56 19.81
N HIS A 317 15.50 2.65 20.78
CA HIS A 317 16.44 1.53 20.86
C HIS A 317 15.79 0.17 20.62
N TRP A 318 14.67 -0.11 21.29
CA TRP A 318 14.00 -1.41 21.22
C TRP A 318 13.22 -1.53 19.92
N ARG A 319 13.44 -2.60 19.18
CA ARG A 319 12.80 -2.87 17.89
C ARG A 319 11.97 -4.15 17.99
N PHE A 320 10.66 -4.01 17.78
CA PHE A 320 9.71 -5.12 17.77
C PHE A 320 9.17 -5.29 16.35
N ASN A 321 9.31 -6.48 15.77
CA ASN A 321 8.64 -6.79 14.50
C ASN A 321 8.04 -8.19 14.52
N ALA A 322 6.82 -8.29 13.99
CA ALA A 322 6.16 -9.56 13.68
C ALA A 322 5.67 -9.51 12.24
N ASN A 323 5.92 -10.57 11.49
CA ASN A 323 5.31 -10.84 10.19
C ASN A 323 4.92 -12.31 10.17
N TYR A 324 3.68 -12.60 10.55
CA TYR A 324 3.18 -13.95 10.75
C TYR A 324 1.95 -14.21 9.91
N THR A 325 2.05 -15.18 9.02
CA THR A 325 0.95 -15.64 8.18
C THR A 325 0.81 -17.14 8.32
N LYS A 326 -0.41 -17.60 8.54
CA LYS A 326 -0.72 -19.03 8.55
C LYS A 326 -2.09 -19.26 7.94
N VAL A 327 -2.17 -20.28 7.11
CA VAL A 327 -3.41 -20.68 6.44
C VAL A 327 -3.74 -22.14 6.73
N SER A 328 -5.03 -22.48 6.64
CA SER A 328 -5.54 -23.84 6.83
C SER A 328 -4.96 -24.85 5.85
N ASP A 329 -4.74 -24.43 4.60
CA ASP A 329 -4.40 -25.30 3.50
C ASP A 329 -3.61 -24.55 2.42
N ARG A 330 -2.90 -25.30 1.58
CA ARG A 330 -2.00 -24.76 0.55
C ARG A 330 -2.70 -24.06 -0.62
N TYR A 331 -4.01 -24.23 -0.77
CA TYR A 331 -4.78 -23.64 -1.88
C TYR A 331 -5.55 -22.41 -1.45
N TYR A 332 -5.29 -21.90 -0.24
CA TYR A 332 -6.05 -20.77 0.33
C TYR A 332 -6.05 -19.57 -0.62
N PHE A 333 -4.87 -19.09 -1.00
CA PHE A 333 -4.74 -17.91 -1.86
C PHE A 333 -5.05 -18.14 -3.33
N ASN A 334 -5.18 -19.39 -3.78
CA ASN A 334 -5.71 -19.70 -5.11
C ASN A 334 -7.24 -19.63 -5.16
N ASP A 335 -7.92 -19.65 -4.01
CA ASP A 335 -9.37 -19.80 -3.92
C ASP A 335 -10.08 -18.62 -3.26
N LEU A 336 -9.45 -18.02 -2.26
CA LEU A 336 -10.03 -17.00 -1.40
C LEU A 336 -9.20 -15.73 -1.49
N ASP A 337 -9.89 -14.60 -1.66
CA ASP A 337 -9.28 -13.28 -1.74
C ASP A 337 -8.66 -12.89 -0.39
N SER A 338 -7.48 -12.28 -0.44
CA SER A 338 -6.82 -11.62 0.69
C SER A 338 -6.25 -10.29 0.24
N LYS A 339 -6.18 -9.31 1.15
CA LYS A 339 -5.50 -8.03 0.88
C LYS A 339 -3.97 -8.15 0.98
N TYR A 340 -3.47 -9.18 1.68
CA TYR A 340 -2.07 -9.27 2.11
C TYR A 340 -1.25 -10.28 1.32
N TYR A 341 -1.93 -11.24 0.67
CA TYR A 341 -1.34 -12.33 -0.10
C TYR A 341 -2.21 -12.59 -1.34
N SER A 342 -1.60 -13.20 -2.35
CA SER A 342 -2.17 -13.47 -3.66
C SER A 342 -1.93 -14.92 -4.09
N SER A 343 -2.51 -15.33 -5.21
CA SER A 343 -2.26 -16.65 -5.79
C SER A 343 -0.85 -16.85 -6.35
N THR A 344 -0.04 -15.79 -6.42
CA THR A 344 1.37 -15.87 -6.86
C THR A 344 2.33 -16.29 -5.75
N ASP A 345 1.89 -16.18 -4.49
CA ASP A 345 2.72 -16.50 -3.34
C ASP A 345 2.93 -18.01 -3.22
N GLY A 346 4.20 -18.44 -3.18
CA GLY A 346 4.57 -19.86 -3.06
C GLY A 346 4.66 -20.35 -1.61
N TYR A 347 4.66 -19.43 -0.64
CA TYR A 347 4.76 -19.72 0.79
C TYR A 347 4.22 -18.55 1.63
N ALA A 348 3.92 -18.83 2.90
CA ALA A 348 3.62 -17.82 3.92
C ALA A 348 4.79 -17.66 4.90
N ASP A 349 5.09 -16.41 5.27
CA ASP A 349 6.17 -16.07 6.21
C ASP A 349 5.69 -16.16 7.67
N GLN A 350 6.54 -16.70 8.55
CA GLN A 350 6.29 -16.75 9.99
C GLN A 350 7.53 -16.28 10.75
N LYS A 351 7.66 -14.96 10.87
CA LYS A 351 8.82 -14.29 11.46
C LYS A 351 8.45 -13.46 12.68
N PHE A 352 9.22 -13.63 13.74
CA PHE A 352 9.22 -12.73 14.90
C PHE A 352 10.63 -12.23 15.13
N SER A 353 10.80 -10.96 15.46
CA SER A 353 12.08 -10.40 15.86
C SER A 353 11.94 -9.39 16.97
N PHE A 354 12.84 -9.49 17.93
CA PHE A 354 13.01 -8.58 19.05
C PHE A 354 14.48 -8.20 19.11
N GLY A 355 14.77 -6.89 19.08
CA GLY A 355 16.14 -6.42 19.10
C GLY A 355 16.32 -5.14 19.88
N TYR A 356 17.58 -4.85 20.20
CA TYR A 356 18.05 -3.61 20.76
C TYR A 356 19.12 -3.07 19.81
N ALA A 357 18.99 -1.81 19.39
CA ALA A 357 20.03 -1.16 18.60
C ALA A 357 20.33 0.24 19.16
N ASP A 358 21.60 0.49 19.37
CA ASP A 358 22.18 1.77 19.75
C ASP A 358 23.14 2.22 18.64
N LYS A 359 23.85 3.34 18.85
CA LYS A 359 24.73 3.94 17.85
C LYS A 359 25.84 2.99 17.35
N ASN A 360 26.47 2.26 18.27
CA ASN A 360 27.68 1.47 18.00
C ASN A 360 27.46 -0.04 18.11
N TRP A 361 26.25 -0.50 18.45
CA TRP A 361 25.98 -1.92 18.51
C TRP A 361 24.49 -2.22 18.37
N ASP A 362 24.21 -3.42 17.87
CA ASP A 362 22.86 -3.96 17.84
C ASP A 362 22.85 -5.46 18.08
N ALA A 363 21.77 -5.93 18.69
CA ALA A 363 21.52 -7.35 18.91
C ALA A 363 20.06 -7.66 18.59
N THR A 364 19.82 -8.61 17.71
CA THR A 364 18.47 -9.02 17.29
C THR A 364 18.29 -10.51 17.47
N LEU A 365 17.33 -10.90 18.31
CA LEU A 365 16.83 -12.25 18.41
C LEU A 365 15.62 -12.42 17.49
N SER A 366 15.64 -13.42 16.63
CA SER A 366 14.54 -13.70 15.71
C SER A 366 14.23 -15.19 15.59
N THR A 367 13.00 -15.49 15.22
CA THR A 367 12.55 -16.80 14.79
C THR A 367 12.00 -16.68 13.38
N ARG A 368 12.29 -17.67 12.54
CA ARG A 368 11.85 -17.70 11.14
C ARG A 368 11.39 -19.10 10.79
N ASP A 369 10.11 -19.22 10.44
CA ASP A 369 9.47 -20.40 9.88
C ASP A 369 8.73 -19.99 8.60
N PHE A 370 8.36 -20.97 7.80
CA PHE A 370 7.64 -20.77 6.55
C PHE A 370 6.49 -21.78 6.47
N GLN A 371 5.48 -21.50 5.65
CA GLN A 371 4.48 -22.48 5.26
C GLN A 371 4.48 -22.55 3.74
N THR A 372 5.13 -23.56 3.16
CA THR A 372 5.16 -23.76 1.70
C THR A 372 3.80 -24.25 1.17
N PHE A 373 3.42 -23.74 0.00
CA PHE A 373 2.20 -24.14 -0.70
C PHE A 373 2.46 -25.15 -1.83
N ASN A 374 3.72 -25.53 -2.03
CA ASN A 374 4.09 -26.48 -3.07
C ASN A 374 3.61 -27.92 -2.74
N LYS A 375 3.28 -28.69 -3.77
CA LYS A 375 3.03 -30.14 -3.69
C LYS A 375 4.29 -30.98 -3.73
N LEU A 376 5.29 -30.50 -4.47
CA LEU A 376 6.47 -31.27 -4.84
C LEU A 376 7.46 -31.41 -3.68
N ASP A 377 7.57 -30.39 -2.85
CA ASP A 377 8.39 -30.42 -1.64
C ASP A 377 7.75 -29.62 -0.51
N THR A 378 7.59 -30.27 0.64
CA THR A 378 7.06 -29.70 1.88
C THR A 378 8.12 -29.57 2.97
N SER A 379 9.34 -30.02 2.69
CA SER A 379 10.46 -29.97 3.62
C SER A 379 11.07 -28.58 3.62
N ILE A 380 11.03 -27.91 4.76
CA ILE A 380 11.53 -26.53 4.89
C ILE A 380 12.34 -26.40 6.16
N TYR A 381 13.43 -25.64 6.08
CA TYR A 381 14.21 -25.29 7.26
C TYR A 381 13.61 -24.08 7.98
N ARG A 382 13.79 -24.11 9.30
CA ARG A 382 13.32 -23.13 10.27
C ARG A 382 14.49 -22.73 11.13
N THR A 383 14.56 -21.47 11.50
CA THR A 383 15.60 -20.94 12.38
C THR A 383 15.00 -20.56 13.73
N LEU A 384 15.28 -21.36 14.76
CA LEU A 384 14.62 -21.36 16.06
C LEU A 384 15.63 -21.56 17.22
N PRO A 385 16.26 -20.51 17.75
CA PRO A 385 16.24 -19.11 17.31
C PRO A 385 17.45 -18.73 16.43
N GLN A 386 17.47 -17.49 15.96
CA GLN A 386 18.61 -16.78 15.37
C GLN A 386 18.93 -15.54 16.21
N LEU A 387 20.15 -15.41 16.70
CA LEU A 387 20.67 -14.21 17.34
C LEU A 387 21.75 -13.62 16.45
N ASP A 388 21.54 -12.40 15.98
CA ASP A 388 22.52 -11.59 15.25
C ASP A 388 23.02 -10.47 16.18
N VAL A 389 24.33 -10.24 16.21
CA VAL A 389 24.97 -9.16 16.99
C VAL A 389 25.95 -8.42 16.09
N ASN A 390 25.87 -7.10 16.06
CA ASN A 390 26.83 -6.23 15.39
C ASN A 390 27.47 -5.28 16.41
N LEU A 391 28.78 -5.12 16.30
CA LEU A 391 29.56 -4.13 17.05
C LEU A 391 30.33 -3.28 16.05
N TYR A 392 30.14 -1.96 16.11
CA TYR A 392 30.77 -0.97 15.26
C TYR A 392 31.68 -0.09 16.10
N GLN A 393 32.93 0.05 15.68
CA GLN A 393 33.87 0.96 16.28
C GLN A 393 34.66 1.65 15.16
N ASN A 394 34.23 2.87 14.87
CA ASN A 394 34.90 3.74 13.91
C ASN A 394 36.03 4.51 14.60
N ASP A 395 36.89 5.14 13.80
CA ASP A 395 37.98 6.02 14.27
C ASP A 395 39.05 5.31 15.15
N VAL A 396 39.35 4.04 14.87
CA VAL A 396 40.47 3.31 15.49
C VAL A 396 41.77 3.70 14.74
N GLY A 397 42.25 4.92 14.98
CA GLY A 397 43.30 5.51 14.14
C GLY A 397 42.75 5.81 12.74
N PRO A 398 43.39 5.34 11.65
CA PRO A 398 42.84 5.48 10.30
C PRO A 398 41.85 4.36 9.93
N PHE A 399 41.56 3.43 10.84
CA PHE A 399 40.75 2.25 10.58
C PHE A 399 39.35 2.36 11.16
N ASP A 400 38.40 1.77 10.45
CA ASP A 400 37.08 1.44 10.97
C ASP A 400 37.00 -0.06 11.23
N THR A 401 36.30 -0.46 12.29
CA THR A 401 36.21 -1.87 12.67
C THR A 401 34.76 -2.28 12.92
N HIS A 402 34.42 -3.49 12.47
CA HIS A 402 33.10 -4.09 12.64
C HIS A 402 33.25 -5.54 13.05
N VAL A 403 32.50 -5.98 14.06
CA VAL A 403 32.41 -7.39 14.44
C VAL A 403 30.96 -7.83 14.31
N TYR A 404 30.74 -8.77 13.40
CA TYR A 404 29.48 -9.48 13.30
C TYR A 404 29.57 -10.84 14.01
N GLY A 405 28.55 -11.16 14.79
CA GLY A 405 28.39 -12.45 15.46
C GLY A 405 27.01 -13.03 15.21
N GLN A 406 26.93 -14.34 15.00
CA GLN A 406 25.66 -15.03 14.85
C GLN A 406 25.62 -16.35 15.61
N PHE A 407 24.50 -16.61 16.27
CA PHE A 407 24.09 -17.93 16.73
C PHE A 407 22.77 -18.32 16.06
N ALA A 408 22.70 -19.49 15.43
CA ALA A 408 21.49 -19.96 14.78
C ALA A 408 21.26 -21.45 15.03
N ARG A 409 20.01 -21.83 15.32
CA ARG A 409 19.59 -23.24 15.39
C ARG A 409 18.62 -23.56 14.26
N PHE A 410 19.06 -24.44 13.36
CA PHE A 410 18.30 -24.90 12.20
C PHE A 410 17.59 -26.21 12.51
N THR A 411 16.28 -26.25 12.23
CA THR A 411 15.43 -27.44 12.32
C THR A 411 14.59 -27.56 11.06
N ASN A 412 14.08 -28.74 10.74
CA ASN A 412 13.28 -28.96 9.55
C ASN A 412 11.90 -29.54 9.91
N THR A 413 10.89 -29.27 9.09
CA THR A 413 9.57 -29.92 9.18
C THR A 413 9.65 -31.44 9.01
N ASN A 414 10.57 -31.90 8.15
CA ASN A 414 10.85 -33.31 7.93
C ASN A 414 11.89 -33.80 8.95
N SER A 415 11.49 -34.72 9.83
CA SER A 415 12.35 -35.28 10.87
C SER A 415 13.52 -36.13 10.36
N ARG A 416 13.53 -36.48 9.06
CA ARG A 416 14.63 -37.21 8.42
C ARG A 416 15.80 -36.31 8.01
N LEU A 417 15.57 -35.00 7.87
CA LEU A 417 16.60 -34.04 7.48
C LEU A 417 17.45 -33.61 8.70
N PRO A 418 18.73 -33.26 8.48
CA PRO A 418 19.64 -32.95 9.57
C PRO A 418 19.25 -31.66 10.29
N ARG A 419 19.68 -31.54 11.55
CA ARG A 419 19.54 -30.31 12.35
C ARG A 419 20.92 -29.73 12.60
N ALA A 420 21.03 -28.43 12.80
CA ALA A 420 22.32 -27.82 13.11
C ALA A 420 22.22 -26.66 14.09
N THR A 421 23.23 -26.55 14.94
CA THR A 421 23.55 -25.33 15.67
C THR A 421 24.79 -24.71 15.05
N ARG A 422 24.69 -23.45 14.60
CA ARG A 422 25.76 -22.70 13.97
C ARG A 422 26.16 -21.53 14.86
N LEU A 423 27.46 -21.39 15.08
CA LEU A 423 28.09 -20.22 15.70
C LEU A 423 29.02 -19.57 14.68
N HIS A 424 28.93 -18.26 14.51
CA HIS A 424 29.74 -17.51 13.58
C HIS A 424 30.27 -16.22 14.20
N ILE A 425 31.50 -15.87 13.87
CA ILE A 425 32.09 -14.57 14.14
C ILE A 425 32.86 -14.09 12.90
N GLU A 426 32.68 -12.81 12.59
CA GLU A 426 33.22 -12.11 11.42
C GLU A 426 33.74 -10.73 11.85
N PRO A 427 34.95 -10.64 12.43
CA PRO A 427 35.63 -9.36 12.59
C PRO A 427 36.14 -8.86 11.24
N THR A 428 35.96 -7.56 11.02
CA THR A 428 36.30 -6.81 9.81
C THR A 428 37.05 -5.54 10.20
N ILE A 429 38.11 -5.23 9.48
CA ILE A 429 38.90 -4.01 9.61
C ILE A 429 38.97 -3.36 8.23
N ASP A 430 38.56 -2.10 8.15
CA ASP A 430 38.52 -1.29 6.95
C ASP A 430 39.50 -0.12 7.06
N LEU A 431 40.19 0.18 5.96
CA LEU A 431 41.04 1.36 5.80
C LEU A 431 40.48 2.21 4.64
N PRO A 432 39.51 3.11 4.93
CA PRO A 432 38.94 3.98 3.92
C PRO A 432 39.84 5.20 3.66
N LEU A 433 40.32 5.36 2.43
CA LEU A 433 41.06 6.53 1.97
C LEU A 433 40.25 7.23 0.89
N SER A 434 40.01 8.54 1.03
CA SER A 434 39.27 9.32 0.03
C SER A 434 39.85 10.72 -0.16
N ASN A 435 39.66 11.26 -1.36
CA ASN A 435 39.91 12.65 -1.71
C ASN A 435 38.78 13.13 -2.67
N GLY A 436 38.93 14.29 -3.29
CA GLY A 436 37.87 14.88 -4.14
C GLY A 436 37.49 14.08 -5.40
N TRP A 437 38.38 13.25 -5.94
CA TRP A 437 38.18 12.54 -7.22
C TRP A 437 38.42 11.03 -7.14
N ALA A 438 38.86 10.51 -5.99
CA ALA A 438 39.19 9.10 -5.79
C ALA A 438 38.79 8.61 -4.39
N SER A 439 38.40 7.34 -4.32
CA SER A 439 38.26 6.59 -3.07
C SER A 439 38.90 5.21 -3.22
N LEU A 440 39.63 4.79 -2.20
CA LEU A 440 40.23 3.46 -2.08
C LEU A 440 39.94 2.91 -0.69
N ASN A 441 39.22 1.79 -0.60
CA ASN A 441 39.00 1.08 0.66
C ASN A 441 39.74 -0.26 0.64
N THR A 442 40.52 -0.54 1.67
CA THR A 442 41.15 -1.84 1.90
C THR A 442 40.47 -2.52 3.09
N GLU A 443 39.88 -3.68 2.88
CA GLU A 443 39.13 -4.44 3.89
C GLU A 443 39.81 -5.79 4.13
N ALA A 444 40.06 -6.12 5.40
CA ALA A 444 40.49 -7.42 5.85
C ALA A 444 39.47 -8.01 6.83
N LYS A 445 39.06 -9.25 6.58
CA LYS A 445 37.96 -9.92 7.29
C LYS A 445 38.33 -11.35 7.65
N LEU A 446 37.86 -11.84 8.79
CA LEU A 446 38.07 -13.23 9.19
C LEU A 446 36.74 -13.95 9.43
N LEU A 447 36.43 -14.96 8.62
CA LEU A 447 35.18 -15.70 8.69
C LEU A 447 35.39 -16.98 9.48
N ALA A 448 35.07 -17.00 10.76
CA ALA A 448 35.15 -18.18 11.61
C ALA A 448 33.76 -18.74 11.93
N THR A 449 33.50 -19.98 11.55
CA THR A 449 32.20 -20.64 11.72
C THR A 449 32.38 -22.02 12.34
N HIS A 450 31.60 -22.33 13.37
CA HIS A 450 31.48 -23.65 13.97
C HIS A 450 30.08 -24.21 13.76
N TYR A 451 30.00 -25.50 13.40
CA TYR A 451 28.76 -26.23 13.23
C TYR A 451 28.74 -27.46 14.14
N GLN A 452 27.61 -27.64 14.83
CA GLN A 452 27.22 -28.88 15.47
C GLN A 452 25.99 -29.44 14.73
N GLN A 453 26.17 -30.49 13.93
CA GLN A 453 25.15 -31.11 13.10
C GLN A 453 24.68 -32.44 13.72
N GLU A 454 23.37 -32.67 13.71
CA GLU A 454 22.67 -33.82 14.31
C GLU A 454 21.77 -34.51 13.28
N HIS A 455 21.37 -35.75 13.56
CA HIS A 455 20.51 -36.56 12.68
C HIS A 455 21.10 -36.79 11.26
N LEU A 456 22.41 -37.07 11.20
CA LEU A 456 23.17 -37.19 9.95
C LEU A 456 22.99 -38.51 9.20
N GLN A 457 22.67 -39.62 9.90
CA GLN A 457 22.63 -40.97 9.33
C GLN A 457 21.64 -41.04 8.16
N ASN A 458 20.40 -40.66 8.39
CA ASN A 458 19.36 -40.65 7.36
C ASN A 458 19.67 -39.72 6.18
N ALA A 459 20.40 -38.62 6.42
CA ALA A 459 20.73 -37.64 5.39
C ALA A 459 21.86 -38.13 4.46
N ASN A 460 22.84 -38.84 5.04
CA ASN A 460 23.94 -39.46 4.30
C ASN A 460 23.50 -40.74 3.54
N ASP A 461 22.40 -41.37 3.94
CA ASP A 461 21.85 -42.59 3.32
C ASP A 461 20.79 -42.29 2.22
N LEU A 462 20.48 -41.02 1.93
CA LEU A 462 19.50 -40.66 0.90
C LEU A 462 20.06 -40.93 -0.51
N PRO A 463 19.32 -41.63 -1.42
CA PRO A 463 19.81 -42.01 -2.76
C PRO A 463 20.23 -40.84 -3.67
N ASN A 464 19.76 -39.63 -3.36
CA ASN A 464 20.06 -38.38 -4.07
C ASN A 464 20.69 -37.32 -3.15
N GLY A 465 21.03 -37.66 -1.90
CA GLY A 465 21.84 -36.80 -1.06
C GLY A 465 23.22 -36.77 -1.66
N GLY A 466 23.63 -35.63 -2.23
CA GLY A 466 24.97 -35.48 -2.81
C GLY A 466 26.08 -35.93 -1.85
N ASP A 467 27.31 -36.04 -2.36
CA ASP A 467 28.58 -36.40 -1.68
C ASP A 467 28.95 -35.56 -0.43
N TYR A 468 27.97 -35.16 0.38
CA TYR A 468 28.10 -34.23 1.47
C TYR A 468 28.87 -34.85 2.64
N ASN A 469 28.94 -36.18 2.81
CA ASN A 469 29.71 -36.84 3.88
C ASN A 469 29.68 -36.03 5.19
N LEU A 470 28.46 -35.73 5.66
CA LEU A 470 28.22 -34.74 6.70
C LEU A 470 28.89 -35.18 8.00
N LYS A 471 29.51 -34.24 8.71
CA LYS A 471 30.18 -34.49 10.00
C LYS A 471 29.46 -33.80 11.15
N SER A 472 29.42 -34.43 12.32
CA SER A 472 28.72 -33.90 13.49
C SER A 472 29.33 -32.59 14.01
N SER A 473 30.64 -32.42 13.93
CA SER A 473 31.34 -31.20 14.34
C SER A 473 32.23 -30.70 13.21
N VAL A 474 32.05 -29.44 12.78
CA VAL A 474 32.82 -28.85 11.68
C VAL A 474 33.24 -27.43 12.05
N ASN A 475 34.52 -27.12 11.82
CA ASN A 475 35.07 -25.77 11.92
C ASN A 475 35.47 -25.29 10.54
N ARG A 476 35.15 -24.03 10.23
CA ARG A 476 35.59 -23.35 9.01
C ARG A 476 36.17 -21.99 9.38
N THR A 477 37.38 -21.71 8.88
CA THR A 477 38.05 -20.43 9.08
C THR A 477 38.63 -19.97 7.75
N LEU A 478 38.17 -18.80 7.30
CA LEU A 478 38.47 -18.22 6.00
C LEU A 478 38.88 -16.75 6.18
N PRO A 479 40.15 -16.38 6.00
CA PRO A 479 40.51 -14.98 5.85
C PRO A 479 39.99 -14.48 4.49
N GLN A 480 39.56 -13.23 4.45
CA GLN A 480 39.12 -12.55 3.23
C GLN A 480 39.85 -11.22 3.13
N PHE A 481 40.32 -10.91 1.93
CA PHE A 481 40.98 -9.65 1.61
C PHE A 481 40.28 -9.01 0.41
N LYS A 482 39.94 -7.73 0.54
CA LYS A 482 39.23 -6.97 -0.49
C LYS A 482 39.84 -5.58 -0.63
N VAL A 483 40.03 -5.13 -1.86
CA VAL A 483 40.47 -3.76 -2.15
C VAL A 483 39.51 -3.19 -3.19
N ASP A 484 38.80 -2.12 -2.87
CA ASP A 484 37.84 -1.43 -3.74
C ASP A 484 38.34 -0.02 -4.03
N GLY A 485 38.51 0.29 -5.32
CA GLY A 485 38.93 1.60 -5.81
C GLY A 485 37.90 2.17 -6.77
N LYS A 486 37.54 3.45 -6.58
CA LYS A 486 36.64 4.20 -7.46
C LYS A 486 37.26 5.56 -7.77
N LEU A 487 37.18 5.97 -9.03
CA LEU A 487 37.52 7.33 -9.46
C LEU A 487 36.27 8.04 -9.99
N VAL A 488 36.30 9.37 -10.01
CA VAL A 488 35.28 10.22 -10.63
C VAL A 488 35.98 11.24 -11.50
N PHE A 489 35.73 11.15 -12.81
CA PHE A 489 36.09 12.18 -13.77
C PHE A 489 34.84 12.92 -14.22
N ASP A 490 34.93 14.22 -14.44
CA ASP A 490 33.85 15.02 -15.00
C ASP A 490 34.33 15.79 -16.23
N ARG A 491 33.37 16.21 -17.06
CA ARG A 491 33.58 17.12 -18.18
C ARG A 491 32.28 17.83 -18.53
N ASP A 492 32.42 19.03 -19.07
CA ASP A 492 31.31 19.70 -19.75
C ASP A 492 31.00 19.01 -21.10
N MET A 493 29.75 19.10 -21.53
CA MET A 493 29.29 18.53 -22.81
C MET A 493 29.23 19.61 -23.90
N ASP A 494 30.05 19.46 -24.95
CA ASP A 494 30.15 20.46 -26.04
C ASP A 494 28.84 20.65 -26.85
N TRP A 495 28.06 19.59 -26.99
CA TRP A 495 26.84 19.55 -27.81
C TRP A 495 25.55 19.80 -27.02
N ALA A 496 25.65 19.88 -25.69
CA ALA A 496 24.55 20.16 -24.77
C ALA A 496 25.07 21.13 -23.70
N GLN A 497 25.02 22.42 -24.00
CA GLN A 497 25.60 23.46 -23.14
C GLN A 497 24.96 23.43 -21.74
N GLY A 498 25.79 23.53 -20.69
CA GLY A 498 25.36 23.48 -19.30
C GLY A 498 25.13 22.07 -18.73
N TYR A 499 25.20 21.02 -19.57
CA TYR A 499 25.19 19.64 -19.10
C TYR A 499 26.59 19.18 -18.69
N THR A 500 26.67 18.40 -17.61
CA THR A 500 27.91 17.79 -17.11
C THR A 500 27.84 16.28 -17.26
N GLN A 501 28.87 15.66 -17.85
CA GLN A 501 29.02 14.21 -17.89
C GLN A 501 30.07 13.76 -16.89
N THR A 502 29.76 12.74 -16.09
CA THR A 502 30.74 12.04 -15.25
C THR A 502 31.09 10.66 -15.82
N LEU A 503 32.32 10.22 -15.54
CA LEU A 503 32.81 8.88 -15.81
C LEU A 503 33.44 8.33 -14.53
N GLU A 504 32.85 7.26 -14.00
CA GLU A 504 33.15 6.67 -12.71
C GLU A 504 33.66 5.23 -12.88
N PRO A 505 34.95 5.02 -13.19
CA PRO A 505 35.51 3.67 -13.20
C PRO A 505 35.66 3.16 -11.77
N ARG A 506 35.33 1.87 -11.57
CA ARG A 506 35.46 1.15 -10.30
C ARG A 506 36.13 -0.19 -10.52
N VAL A 507 37.08 -0.53 -9.65
CA VAL A 507 37.84 -1.78 -9.67
C VAL A 507 37.84 -2.36 -8.27
N GLN A 508 37.54 -3.64 -8.14
CA GLN A 508 37.60 -4.35 -6.87
C GLN A 508 38.32 -5.69 -7.02
N TYR A 509 39.37 -5.91 -6.23
CA TYR A 509 40.01 -7.21 -6.07
C TYR A 509 39.45 -7.92 -4.84
N LEU A 510 39.16 -9.21 -4.95
CA LEU A 510 38.63 -10.03 -3.86
C LEU A 510 39.34 -11.39 -3.82
N TYR A 511 39.86 -11.73 -2.63
CA TYR A 511 40.51 -13.01 -2.35
C TYR A 511 39.95 -13.67 -1.08
N THR A 512 39.46 -14.90 -1.23
CA THR A 512 39.05 -15.80 -0.16
C THR A 512 39.55 -17.22 -0.49
N PRO A 513 40.38 -17.84 0.36
CA PRO A 513 40.99 -19.13 0.04
C PRO A 513 39.96 -20.25 -0.01
N TYR A 514 40.30 -21.33 -0.71
CA TYR A 514 39.44 -22.50 -0.80
C TYR A 514 39.38 -23.29 0.51
N ARG A 515 38.16 -23.72 0.86
CA ARG A 515 37.86 -24.74 1.86
C ARG A 515 36.76 -25.65 1.33
N ASN A 516 36.96 -26.96 1.49
CA ASN A 516 35.93 -27.95 1.19
C ASN A 516 34.83 -27.87 2.26
N GLN A 517 33.60 -27.64 1.82
CA GLN A 517 32.41 -27.45 2.65
C GLN A 517 31.34 -28.52 2.40
N ASN A 518 31.69 -29.63 1.72
CA ASN A 518 30.73 -30.72 1.47
C ASN A 518 30.19 -31.28 2.79
N ASN A 519 31.03 -31.35 3.83
CA ASN A 519 30.68 -31.81 5.17
C ASN A 519 29.70 -30.91 5.95
N ILE A 520 29.23 -29.80 5.37
CA ILE A 520 28.25 -28.86 5.95
C ILE A 520 26.99 -28.92 5.09
N TYR A 521 25.81 -29.11 5.67
CA TYR A 521 24.56 -29.07 4.90
C TYR A 521 24.14 -27.61 4.57
N PRO A 522 23.50 -27.32 3.42
CA PRO A 522 23.00 -25.97 3.12
C PRO A 522 21.64 -25.72 3.80
N TYR A 523 21.59 -24.83 4.77
CA TYR A 523 20.38 -24.44 5.52
C TYR A 523 19.80 -23.12 5.03
N ASP A 524 20.63 -22.08 4.89
CA ASP A 524 20.22 -20.71 4.54
C ASP A 524 20.97 -20.09 3.34
N SER A 525 21.65 -20.93 2.55
CA SER A 525 22.42 -20.52 1.38
C SER A 525 21.73 -20.84 0.05
N THR A 526 21.39 -19.79 -0.71
CA THR A 526 20.94 -19.82 -2.10
C THR A 526 21.79 -18.89 -2.97
N LEU A 527 21.85 -19.14 -4.27
CA LEU A 527 22.62 -18.32 -5.22
C LEU A 527 22.00 -16.92 -5.34
N LEU A 528 22.82 -15.87 -5.23
CA LEU A 528 22.37 -14.49 -5.36
C LEU A 528 22.39 -14.02 -6.82
N GLN A 529 21.39 -13.21 -7.18
CA GLN A 529 21.39 -12.47 -8.45
C GLN A 529 22.52 -11.45 -8.48
N THR A 530 23.10 -11.23 -9.68
CA THR A 530 24.25 -10.35 -9.85
C THR A 530 23.92 -9.27 -10.86
N ASP A 531 23.31 -8.19 -10.38
CA ASP A 531 23.21 -6.92 -11.08
C ASP A 531 24.58 -6.19 -11.07
N TYR A 532 24.67 -5.01 -11.69
CA TYR A 532 25.92 -4.25 -11.74
C TYR A 532 26.52 -3.99 -10.35
N THR A 533 25.69 -3.59 -9.39
CA THR A 533 26.13 -3.38 -8.00
C THR A 533 26.55 -4.70 -7.36
N GLY A 534 25.80 -5.77 -7.61
CA GLY A 534 26.09 -7.13 -7.17
C GLY A 534 27.42 -7.68 -7.67
N LEU A 535 28.00 -7.18 -8.77
CA LEU A 535 29.34 -7.56 -9.23
C LEU A 535 30.42 -7.27 -8.18
N PHE A 536 30.21 -6.21 -7.39
CA PHE A 536 31.13 -5.77 -6.34
C PHE A 536 30.82 -6.37 -4.96
N ARG A 537 29.85 -7.29 -4.87
CA ARG A 537 29.54 -8.00 -3.62
C ARG A 537 30.62 -9.04 -3.31
N ASP A 538 30.92 -9.23 -2.02
CA ASP A 538 31.91 -10.20 -1.51
C ASP A 538 31.30 -11.59 -1.21
N ARG A 539 30.06 -11.83 -1.66
CA ARG A 539 29.28 -13.04 -1.42
C ARG A 539 28.57 -13.49 -2.70
N THR A 540 28.75 -14.78 -3.03
CA THR A 540 28.05 -15.47 -4.12
C THR A 540 26.70 -16.05 -3.67
N TYR A 541 26.63 -16.51 -2.42
CA TYR A 541 25.43 -17.11 -1.83
C TYR A 541 24.90 -16.27 -0.68
N SER A 542 23.61 -16.43 -0.36
CA SER A 542 23.03 -15.96 0.90
C SER A 542 23.54 -16.78 2.09
N GLY A 543 23.25 -16.30 3.30
CA GLY A 543 23.54 -17.05 4.53
C GLY A 543 25.04 -17.28 4.73
N LEU A 544 25.38 -18.34 5.46
CA LEU A 544 26.77 -18.64 5.82
C LEU A 544 27.19 -20.08 5.50
N ASP A 545 26.32 -20.93 4.99
CA ASP A 545 26.64 -22.35 4.78
C ASP A 545 27.53 -22.60 3.57
N ARG A 546 27.48 -21.72 2.58
CA ARG A 546 28.32 -21.77 1.38
C ARG A 546 29.05 -20.46 1.16
N ILE A 547 30.35 -20.45 1.45
CA ILE A 547 31.25 -19.34 1.13
C ILE A 547 32.18 -19.79 0.01
N ALA A 548 31.97 -19.25 -1.18
CA ALA A 548 32.78 -19.54 -2.35
C ALA A 548 34.23 -19.08 -2.17
N SER A 549 35.19 -19.88 -2.63
CA SER A 549 36.57 -19.40 -2.80
C SER A 549 36.60 -18.33 -3.89
N THR A 550 37.24 -17.21 -3.64
CA THR A 550 37.33 -16.10 -4.59
C THR A 550 38.78 -15.76 -4.85
N ASN A 551 39.11 -15.55 -6.12
CA ASN A 551 40.32 -14.89 -6.55
C ASN A 551 39.95 -14.21 -7.85
N GLN A 552 39.40 -13.01 -7.73
CA GLN A 552 38.71 -12.35 -8.83
C GLN A 552 38.92 -10.84 -8.81
N LEU A 553 38.80 -10.24 -9.99
CA LEU A 553 38.84 -8.81 -10.22
C LEU A 553 37.50 -8.38 -10.84
N ALA A 554 36.70 -7.65 -10.09
CA ALA A 554 35.52 -6.97 -10.61
C ALA A 554 35.94 -5.61 -11.18
N THR A 555 35.50 -5.31 -12.40
CA THR A 555 35.75 -4.02 -13.05
C THR A 555 34.44 -3.49 -13.61
N GLY A 556 34.18 -2.20 -13.44
CA GLY A 556 32.99 -1.57 -13.97
C GLY A 556 33.22 -0.11 -14.25
N VAL A 557 32.39 0.44 -15.12
CA VAL A 557 32.37 1.87 -15.42
C VAL A 557 30.92 2.32 -15.43
N THR A 558 30.66 3.40 -14.70
CA THR A 558 29.38 4.11 -14.75
C THR A 558 29.60 5.46 -15.40
N THR A 559 28.74 5.86 -16.33
CA THR A 559 28.66 7.25 -16.79
C THR A 559 27.34 7.85 -16.37
N ARG A 560 27.37 9.10 -15.93
CA ARG A 560 26.16 9.87 -15.58
C ARG A 560 26.15 11.18 -16.34
N ILE A 561 24.96 11.68 -16.64
CA ILE A 561 24.77 12.98 -17.27
C ILE A 561 23.79 13.79 -16.42
N TYR A 562 24.24 14.97 -16.02
CA TYR A 562 23.51 15.95 -15.24
C TYR A 562 23.11 17.12 -16.14
N ASP A 563 21.90 17.64 -15.95
CA ASP A 563 21.46 18.87 -16.62
C ASP A 563 22.02 20.13 -15.96
N GLU A 564 21.61 21.29 -16.48
CA GLU A 564 21.99 22.62 -16.01
C GLU A 564 21.66 22.88 -14.53
N ASN A 565 20.70 22.15 -13.97
CA ASN A 565 20.28 22.23 -12.57
C ASN A 565 20.92 21.13 -11.70
N LEU A 566 21.94 20.43 -12.22
CA LEU A 566 22.60 19.30 -11.57
C LEU A 566 21.66 18.12 -11.27
N VAL A 567 20.56 17.98 -12.03
CA VAL A 567 19.67 16.83 -11.92
C VAL A 567 20.20 15.71 -12.82
N GLU A 568 20.39 14.51 -12.26
CA GLU A 568 20.80 13.32 -13.02
C GLU A 568 19.70 12.92 -14.02
N ARG A 569 19.96 13.12 -15.32
CA ARG A 569 19.03 12.78 -16.41
C ARG A 569 19.32 11.43 -17.02
N PHE A 570 20.56 10.96 -16.97
CA PHE A 570 20.93 9.67 -17.57
C PHE A 570 22.04 9.01 -16.78
N ASN A 571 21.98 7.69 -16.65
CA ASN A 571 23.12 6.86 -16.32
C ASN A 571 23.13 5.56 -17.12
N ALA A 572 24.34 5.06 -17.31
CA ALA A 572 24.58 3.73 -17.81
C ALA A 572 25.81 3.15 -17.11
N SER A 573 25.69 1.90 -16.71
CA SER A 573 26.76 1.16 -16.06
C SER A 573 26.98 -0.15 -16.77
N VAL A 574 28.25 -0.54 -16.91
CA VAL A 574 28.64 -1.86 -17.41
C VAL A 574 29.82 -2.37 -16.58
N GLY A 575 29.77 -3.64 -16.22
CA GLY A 575 30.85 -4.27 -15.48
C GLY A 575 30.96 -5.75 -15.75
N GLN A 576 32.09 -6.30 -15.32
CA GLN A 576 32.43 -7.71 -15.45
C GLN A 576 33.18 -8.21 -14.22
N ILE A 577 33.12 -9.51 -13.97
CA ILE A 577 33.99 -10.22 -13.04
C ILE A 577 34.96 -11.10 -13.84
N TYR A 578 36.25 -10.83 -13.68
CA TYR A 578 37.32 -11.68 -14.16
C TYR A 578 37.79 -12.62 -13.03
N ALA A 579 37.61 -13.93 -13.20
CA ALA A 579 38.05 -14.95 -12.25
C ALA A 579 39.45 -15.47 -12.63
N PHE A 580 40.44 -15.30 -11.74
CA PHE A 580 41.78 -15.87 -11.91
C PHE A 580 41.81 -17.36 -11.61
N THR A 581 40.94 -17.81 -10.70
CA THR A 581 40.73 -19.22 -10.37
C THR A 581 39.25 -19.48 -10.21
N ARG A 582 38.81 -20.70 -10.54
CA ARG A 582 37.42 -21.12 -10.37
C ARG A 582 36.92 -20.95 -8.93
N SER A 583 35.72 -20.41 -8.82
CA SER A 583 35.00 -20.27 -7.56
C SER A 583 34.44 -21.62 -7.09
N ARG A 584 34.82 -22.06 -5.89
CA ARG A 584 34.52 -23.42 -5.39
C ARG A 584 34.06 -23.41 -3.94
N THR A 585 33.16 -24.32 -3.60
CA THR A 585 32.72 -24.61 -2.23
C THR A 585 32.99 -26.06 -1.82
N GLY A 586 33.17 -27.00 -2.75
CA GLY A 586 33.50 -28.39 -2.42
C GLY A 586 33.44 -29.43 -3.55
N ASP A 587 32.95 -29.08 -4.74
CA ASP A 587 32.96 -29.99 -5.92
C ASP A 587 34.37 -30.08 -6.57
N PRO A 588 34.90 -31.29 -6.83
CA PRO A 588 36.21 -31.50 -7.46
C PRO A 588 36.23 -31.47 -9.01
N SER A 589 35.15 -31.09 -9.73
CA SER A 589 35.19 -31.12 -11.21
C SER A 589 36.37 -30.34 -11.83
N ASP A 590 36.98 -30.91 -12.88
CA ASP A 590 38.21 -30.43 -13.54
C ASP A 590 37.98 -29.31 -14.59
N ASP A 591 36.78 -28.71 -14.64
CA ASP A 591 36.50 -27.65 -15.61
C ASP A 591 37.24 -26.34 -15.26
N ASN A 592 38.03 -25.83 -16.21
CA ASN A 592 38.78 -24.58 -16.09
C ASN A 592 37.88 -23.36 -16.35
N ASP A 593 37.01 -23.04 -15.39
CA ASP A 593 36.18 -21.83 -15.41
C ASP A 593 36.99 -20.60 -14.94
N THR A 594 37.80 -20.04 -15.84
CA THR A 594 38.59 -18.81 -15.60
C THR A 594 38.33 -17.78 -16.70
N GLY A 595 38.67 -16.52 -16.45
CA GLY A 595 38.43 -15.41 -17.38
C GLY A 595 37.24 -14.55 -16.99
N SER A 596 36.68 -13.81 -17.94
CA SER A 596 35.53 -12.95 -17.70
C SER A 596 34.23 -13.75 -17.73
N ILE A 597 33.70 -14.05 -16.55
CA ILE A 597 32.64 -15.06 -16.37
C ILE A 597 31.23 -14.47 -16.21
N ILE A 598 31.13 -13.28 -15.63
CA ILE A 598 29.86 -12.63 -15.34
C ILE A 598 29.96 -11.20 -15.84
N TRP A 599 28.95 -10.78 -16.59
CA TRP A 599 28.78 -9.41 -17.06
C TRP A 599 27.43 -8.90 -16.58
N ALA A 600 27.39 -7.65 -16.14
CA ALA A 600 26.13 -6.99 -15.83
C ALA A 600 26.16 -5.54 -16.32
N GLY A 601 25.01 -5.06 -16.73
CA GLY A 601 24.81 -3.67 -17.08
C GLY A 601 23.44 -3.19 -16.68
N ASP A 602 23.36 -1.90 -16.36
CA ASP A 602 22.13 -1.18 -16.06
C ASP A 602 22.14 0.16 -16.76
N THR A 603 20.94 0.70 -16.98
CA THR A 603 20.78 2.05 -17.49
C THR A 603 19.48 2.64 -16.97
N TYR A 604 19.52 3.95 -16.77
CA TYR A 604 18.37 4.78 -16.44
C TYR A 604 18.43 6.05 -17.28
N TRP A 605 17.31 6.43 -17.86
CA TRP A 605 17.20 7.64 -18.66
C TRP A 605 15.88 8.36 -18.36
N ARG A 606 15.97 9.51 -17.70
CA ARG A 606 14.90 10.48 -17.55
C ARG A 606 14.95 11.48 -18.72
N MET A 607 14.31 11.11 -19.82
CA MET A 607 14.32 11.87 -21.08
C MET A 607 13.68 13.26 -20.92
N THR A 608 12.56 13.32 -20.20
CA THR A 608 11.86 14.54 -19.81
C THR A 608 11.36 14.40 -18.37
N ASP A 609 10.55 15.33 -17.88
CA ASP A 609 9.88 15.15 -16.58
C ASP A 609 8.77 14.11 -16.60
N GLN A 610 8.34 13.68 -17.80
CA GLN A 610 7.24 12.73 -18.00
C GLN A 610 7.69 11.40 -18.62
N TRP A 611 8.82 11.36 -19.33
CA TRP A 611 9.33 10.15 -19.96
C TRP A 611 10.56 9.61 -19.25
N GLY A 612 10.52 8.32 -18.94
CA GLY A 612 11.65 7.61 -18.35
C GLY A 612 11.80 6.19 -18.86
N LEU A 613 13.04 5.72 -18.90
CA LEU A 613 13.43 4.38 -19.30
C LEU A 613 14.38 3.79 -18.26
N ARG A 614 14.24 2.49 -17.98
CA ARG A 614 15.18 1.72 -17.16
C ARG A 614 15.45 0.36 -17.81
N GLY A 615 16.70 -0.08 -17.81
CA GLY A 615 17.10 -1.38 -18.34
C GLY A 615 18.14 -2.04 -17.45
N GLY A 616 18.16 -3.36 -17.44
CA GLY A 616 19.14 -4.18 -16.73
C GLY A 616 19.37 -5.50 -17.47
N LEU A 617 20.63 -5.95 -17.52
CA LEU A 617 21.01 -7.19 -18.19
C LEU A 617 22.12 -7.89 -17.38
N GLN A 618 21.97 -9.19 -17.17
CA GLN A 618 22.99 -10.06 -16.60
C GLN A 618 23.31 -11.18 -17.59
N TYR A 619 24.58 -11.32 -17.94
CA TYR A 619 25.09 -12.39 -18.80
C TYR A 619 26.11 -13.23 -18.04
N ASP A 620 25.99 -14.55 -18.16
CA ASP A 620 26.87 -15.50 -17.48
C ASP A 620 27.41 -16.51 -18.50
N THR A 621 28.73 -16.55 -18.66
CA THR A 621 29.39 -17.41 -19.65
C THR A 621 29.21 -18.89 -19.34
N HIS A 622 29.04 -19.28 -18.07
CA HIS A 622 28.79 -20.67 -17.71
C HIS A 622 27.44 -21.16 -18.24
N LEU A 623 26.49 -20.24 -18.47
CA LEU A 623 25.18 -20.55 -19.04
C LEU A 623 25.19 -20.49 -20.57
N ASN A 624 26.25 -19.94 -21.18
CA ASN A 624 26.30 -19.57 -22.60
C ASN A 624 25.08 -18.75 -23.06
N ASN A 625 24.47 -17.99 -22.14
CA ASN A 625 23.22 -17.28 -22.39
C ASN A 625 23.09 -16.08 -21.43
N VAL A 626 22.19 -15.16 -21.77
CA VAL A 626 21.71 -14.15 -20.82
C VAL A 626 21.06 -14.86 -19.63
N ALA A 627 21.52 -14.57 -18.42
CA ALA A 627 20.92 -15.11 -17.21
C ALA A 627 19.54 -14.47 -17.00
N GLN A 628 19.52 -13.15 -16.91
CA GLN A 628 18.32 -12.35 -16.68
C GLN A 628 18.40 -11.02 -17.42
N GLY A 629 17.25 -10.47 -17.78
CA GLY A 629 17.15 -9.13 -18.38
C GLY A 629 15.80 -8.49 -18.10
N ASN A 630 15.79 -7.18 -17.93
CA ASN A 630 14.58 -6.40 -17.76
C ASN A 630 14.70 -5.05 -18.46
N ALA A 631 13.59 -4.57 -19.00
CA ALA A 631 13.49 -3.23 -19.56
C ALA A 631 12.11 -2.64 -19.26
N GLY A 632 12.03 -1.35 -19.02
CA GLY A 632 10.80 -0.61 -18.81
C GLY A 632 10.90 0.78 -19.40
N ILE A 633 9.88 1.21 -20.12
CA ILE A 633 9.70 2.60 -20.57
C ILE A 633 8.34 3.08 -20.08
N GLU A 634 8.31 4.28 -19.56
CA GLU A 634 7.12 4.85 -18.95
C GLU A 634 6.95 6.31 -19.35
N TYR A 635 5.71 6.64 -19.69
CA TYR A 635 5.20 8.00 -19.76
C TYR A 635 4.27 8.23 -18.57
N ARG A 636 4.54 9.27 -17.78
CA ARG A 636 3.76 9.64 -16.61
C ARG A 636 3.63 11.16 -16.55
N GLN A 637 2.42 11.66 -16.78
CA GLN A 637 2.11 13.09 -16.63
C GLN A 637 1.68 13.41 -15.19
N ASP A 638 0.83 12.56 -14.61
CA ASP A 638 0.20 12.74 -13.30
C ASP A 638 -0.20 11.36 -12.72
N SER A 639 -1.06 11.32 -11.69
CA SER A 639 -1.52 10.06 -11.09
C SER A 639 -2.48 9.27 -11.99
N ASP A 640 -3.11 9.91 -12.97
CA ASP A 640 -4.23 9.35 -13.74
C ASP A 640 -3.83 9.04 -15.19
N ARG A 641 -2.83 9.75 -15.73
CA ARG A 641 -2.25 9.60 -17.08
C ARG A 641 -0.90 8.92 -17.03
N VAL A 642 -0.91 7.60 -17.20
CA VAL A 642 0.28 6.75 -17.16
C VAL A 642 0.23 5.74 -18.30
N ILE A 643 1.33 5.55 -19.02
CA ILE A 643 1.53 4.44 -19.96
C ILE A 643 2.89 3.83 -19.64
N GLN A 644 2.91 2.54 -19.37
CA GLN A 644 4.13 1.78 -19.09
C GLN A 644 4.19 0.55 -20.00
N LEU A 645 5.34 0.32 -20.60
CA LEU A 645 5.69 -0.92 -21.28
C LEU A 645 6.91 -1.52 -20.57
N ASN A 646 6.84 -2.80 -20.23
CA ASN A 646 7.94 -3.50 -19.59
C ASN A 646 8.16 -4.89 -20.23
N TYR A 647 9.39 -5.38 -20.10
CA TYR A 647 9.81 -6.70 -20.54
C TYR A 647 10.69 -7.34 -19.48
N ARG A 648 10.47 -8.63 -19.19
CA ARG A 648 11.27 -9.42 -18.25
C ARG A 648 11.65 -10.75 -18.89
N TYR A 649 12.91 -11.13 -18.72
CA TYR A 649 13.50 -12.33 -19.27
C TYR A 649 14.33 -13.08 -18.21
N SER A 650 14.21 -14.40 -18.17
CA SER A 650 15.10 -15.28 -17.44
C SER A 650 15.27 -16.57 -18.24
N SER A 651 16.50 -16.97 -18.50
CA SER A 651 16.77 -18.11 -19.37
C SER A 651 16.46 -19.46 -18.70
N PRO A 652 16.11 -20.50 -19.48
CA PRO A 652 15.98 -21.87 -18.99
C PRO A 652 17.20 -22.33 -18.20
N GLU A 653 18.40 -22.01 -18.70
CA GLU A 653 19.68 -22.41 -18.11
C GLU A 653 19.89 -21.75 -16.73
N TYR A 654 19.52 -20.46 -16.62
CA TYR A 654 19.56 -19.75 -15.35
C TYR A 654 18.60 -20.38 -14.33
N ILE A 655 17.35 -20.64 -14.73
CA ILE A 655 16.35 -21.28 -13.84
C ILE A 655 16.83 -22.65 -13.40
N ALA A 656 17.42 -23.44 -14.30
CA ALA A 656 17.95 -24.76 -13.97
C ALA A 656 19.07 -24.69 -12.92
N ARG A 657 20.00 -23.75 -13.07
CA ARG A 657 21.11 -23.53 -12.13
C ARG A 657 20.64 -22.94 -10.80
N ALA A 658 19.73 -21.96 -10.83
CA ALA A 658 19.25 -21.27 -9.63
C ALA A 658 18.36 -22.16 -8.75
N MET A 659 17.51 -23.00 -9.36
CA MET A 659 16.65 -23.92 -8.60
C MET A 659 17.39 -25.18 -8.13
N ASN A 660 18.46 -25.59 -8.84
CA ASN A 660 19.36 -26.71 -8.50
C ASN A 660 18.64 -27.97 -8.01
N ASN A 661 17.49 -28.30 -8.61
CA ASN A 661 16.67 -29.44 -8.21
C ASN A 661 15.91 -29.98 -9.43
N SER A 662 16.17 -31.25 -9.76
CA SER A 662 15.68 -31.93 -10.96
C SER A 662 14.16 -31.95 -11.08
N ILE A 663 13.44 -31.86 -9.96
CA ILE A 663 11.97 -31.81 -9.93
C ILE A 663 11.45 -30.52 -10.58
N TYR A 664 12.14 -29.39 -10.39
CA TYR A 664 11.73 -28.11 -10.97
C TYR A 664 12.25 -27.94 -12.40
N THR A 665 13.47 -28.37 -12.68
CA THR A 665 14.08 -28.20 -14.02
C THR A 665 13.39 -29.04 -15.09
N THR A 666 12.77 -30.16 -14.72
CA THR A 666 11.99 -31.01 -15.64
C THR A 666 10.51 -30.64 -15.70
N SER A 667 10.03 -29.81 -14.75
CA SER A 667 8.62 -29.39 -14.70
C SER A 667 8.25 -28.53 -15.90
N PRO A 668 7.17 -28.85 -16.62
CA PRO A 668 6.66 -28.04 -17.73
C PRO A 668 6.36 -26.58 -17.36
N ILE A 669 6.13 -26.30 -16.07
CA ILE A 669 5.82 -24.96 -15.54
C ILE A 669 7.07 -24.06 -15.58
N TYR A 670 8.24 -24.58 -15.21
CA TYR A 670 9.45 -23.77 -14.98
C TYR A 670 10.51 -23.93 -16.06
N LYS A 671 10.52 -25.07 -16.78
CA LYS A 671 11.59 -25.43 -17.74
C LYS A 671 11.87 -24.40 -18.82
N ASN A 672 10.86 -23.61 -19.23
CA ASN A 672 10.98 -22.67 -20.34
C ASN A 672 11.57 -21.31 -19.91
N GLY A 673 11.78 -21.08 -18.60
CA GLY A 673 12.18 -19.78 -18.09
C GLY A 673 11.07 -18.74 -18.19
N ILE A 674 11.45 -17.47 -18.15
CA ILE A 674 10.52 -16.32 -18.20
C ILE A 674 10.82 -15.52 -19.47
N SER A 675 9.80 -15.16 -20.22
CA SER A 675 9.86 -14.14 -21.28
C SER A 675 8.50 -13.48 -21.36
N GLN A 676 8.36 -12.34 -20.69
CA GLN A 676 7.08 -11.69 -20.46
C GLN A 676 7.13 -10.24 -20.90
N VAL A 677 6.18 -9.84 -21.73
CA VAL A 677 5.90 -8.43 -22.06
C VAL A 677 4.71 -7.96 -21.23
N GLY A 678 4.81 -6.78 -20.64
CA GLY A 678 3.75 -6.13 -19.90
C GLY A 678 3.43 -4.75 -20.47
N ALA A 679 2.14 -4.43 -20.54
CA ALA A 679 1.66 -3.09 -20.86
C ALA A 679 0.64 -2.65 -19.82
N THR A 680 0.81 -1.47 -19.24
CA THR A 680 -0.14 -0.86 -18.34
C THR A 680 -0.47 0.54 -18.85
N ALA A 681 -1.75 0.85 -18.97
CA ALA A 681 -2.22 2.17 -19.38
C ALA A 681 -3.31 2.64 -18.42
N SER A 682 -3.25 3.90 -18.06
CA SER A 682 -4.25 4.60 -17.28
C SER A 682 -4.46 5.94 -17.93
N TRP A 683 -5.70 6.24 -18.27
CA TRP A 683 -6.03 7.51 -18.92
C TRP A 683 -7.45 7.96 -18.58
N PRO A 684 -7.66 9.23 -18.24
CA PRO A 684 -8.99 9.81 -18.19
C PRO A 684 -9.49 10.05 -19.63
N ILE A 685 -10.59 9.40 -20.00
CA ILE A 685 -11.19 9.57 -21.35
C ILE A 685 -12.16 10.76 -21.40
N ALA A 686 -12.59 11.23 -20.24
CA ALA A 686 -13.36 12.45 -20.00
C ALA A 686 -13.12 12.88 -18.54
N ASP A 687 -13.49 14.10 -18.16
CA ASP A 687 -13.21 14.67 -16.82
C ASP A 687 -13.68 13.79 -15.66
N ALA A 688 -14.77 13.04 -15.85
CA ALA A 688 -15.38 12.16 -14.87
C ALA A 688 -15.09 10.67 -15.08
N TRP A 689 -14.38 10.28 -16.16
CA TRP A 689 -14.19 8.87 -16.54
C TRP A 689 -12.72 8.51 -16.60
N SER A 690 -12.31 7.50 -15.81
CA SER A 690 -10.99 6.90 -15.90
C SER A 690 -11.07 5.47 -16.42
N VAL A 691 -10.17 5.14 -17.34
CA VAL A 691 -9.97 3.78 -17.84
C VAL A 691 -8.56 3.34 -17.47
N VAL A 692 -8.45 2.13 -16.93
CA VAL A 692 -7.20 1.47 -16.60
C VAL A 692 -7.17 0.12 -17.31
N GLY A 693 -6.06 -0.20 -17.97
CA GLY A 693 -5.83 -1.49 -18.58
C GLY A 693 -4.45 -2.02 -18.23
N ALA A 694 -4.34 -3.32 -17.97
CA ALA A 694 -3.06 -4.01 -17.92
C ALA A 694 -3.12 -5.30 -18.73
N TYR A 695 -2.04 -5.61 -19.44
CA TYR A 695 -1.92 -6.82 -20.24
C TYR A 695 -0.50 -7.37 -20.14
N TYR A 696 -0.37 -8.57 -19.57
CA TYR A 696 0.88 -9.30 -19.45
C TYR A 696 0.81 -10.56 -20.29
N TYR A 697 1.84 -10.80 -21.10
CA TYR A 697 1.87 -11.87 -22.08
C TYR A 697 3.20 -12.62 -22.05
N ASP A 698 3.12 -13.94 -21.92
CA ASP A 698 4.25 -14.85 -22.03
C ASP A 698 4.51 -15.18 -23.51
N THR A 699 5.63 -14.70 -24.02
CA THR A 699 6.01 -14.85 -25.43
C THR A 699 6.53 -16.25 -25.77
N ARG A 700 6.98 -17.04 -24.78
CA ARG A 700 7.47 -18.41 -25.01
C ARG A 700 6.31 -19.38 -25.11
N ASN A 701 5.33 -19.25 -24.22
CA ASN A 701 4.15 -20.11 -24.20
C ASN A 701 2.99 -19.55 -25.05
N SER A 702 3.15 -18.35 -25.62
CA SER A 702 2.16 -17.65 -26.44
C SER A 702 0.80 -17.49 -25.74
N LYS A 703 0.82 -17.18 -24.44
CA LYS A 703 -0.37 -17.12 -23.57
C LYS A 703 -0.38 -15.85 -22.72
N PRO A 704 -1.54 -15.23 -22.48
CA PRO A 704 -1.63 -14.12 -21.54
C PRO A 704 -1.39 -14.60 -20.11
N ALA A 705 -0.55 -13.93 -19.35
CA ALA A 705 -0.38 -14.18 -17.92
C ALA A 705 -1.48 -13.49 -17.11
N GLU A 706 -1.79 -12.24 -17.47
CA GLU A 706 -2.79 -11.41 -16.81
C GLU A 706 -3.42 -10.43 -17.81
N GLN A 707 -4.71 -10.17 -17.64
CA GLN A 707 -5.46 -9.14 -18.35
C GLN A 707 -6.34 -8.42 -17.33
N LEU A 708 -6.23 -7.10 -17.24
CA LEU A 708 -7.02 -6.27 -16.35
C LEU A 708 -7.63 -5.12 -17.15
N LEU A 709 -8.91 -4.86 -16.91
CA LEU A 709 -9.62 -3.69 -17.45
C LEU A 709 -10.50 -3.10 -16.34
N GLY A 710 -10.23 -1.87 -15.95
CA GLY A 710 -10.99 -1.11 -14.97
C GLY A 710 -11.58 0.14 -15.61
N VAL A 711 -12.84 0.44 -15.30
CA VAL A 711 -13.49 1.69 -15.66
C VAL A 711 -14.11 2.27 -14.39
N GLN A 712 -13.81 3.54 -14.11
CA GLN A 712 -14.43 4.27 -13.03
C GLN A 712 -15.10 5.54 -13.56
N TYR A 713 -16.37 5.71 -13.20
CA TYR A 713 -17.08 6.98 -13.30
C TYR A 713 -17.06 7.67 -11.94
N SER A 714 -16.60 8.91 -11.90
CA SER A 714 -16.48 9.73 -10.70
C SER A 714 -17.33 10.99 -10.85
N SER A 715 -18.29 11.18 -9.95
CA SER A 715 -19.06 12.41 -9.82
C SER A 715 -18.73 13.11 -8.49
N CYS A 716 -19.31 14.28 -8.27
CA CYS A 716 -19.16 15.02 -7.02
C CYS A 716 -19.73 14.30 -5.78
N CYS A 717 -20.68 13.39 -5.93
CA CYS A 717 -21.34 12.75 -4.78
C CYS A 717 -21.28 11.22 -4.76
N TYR A 718 -20.79 10.59 -5.83
CA TYR A 718 -20.55 9.15 -5.87
C TYR A 718 -19.55 8.77 -6.96
N ALA A 719 -18.91 7.61 -6.82
CA ALA A 719 -18.16 6.95 -7.87
C ALA A 719 -18.61 5.50 -8.03
N ILE A 720 -18.54 5.00 -9.26
CA ILE A 720 -18.86 3.61 -9.61
C ILE A 720 -17.66 3.05 -10.35
N ARG A 721 -17.14 1.93 -9.86
CA ARG A 721 -16.01 1.21 -10.45
C ARG A 721 -16.46 -0.17 -10.91
N LEU A 722 -16.16 -0.47 -12.18
CA LEU A 722 -16.29 -1.78 -12.78
C LEU A 722 -14.90 -2.28 -13.14
N GLY A 723 -14.50 -3.43 -12.61
CA GLY A 723 -13.25 -4.10 -12.92
C GLY A 723 -13.49 -5.44 -13.59
N TYR A 724 -12.62 -5.82 -14.52
CA TYR A 724 -12.49 -7.16 -15.06
C TYR A 724 -11.03 -7.59 -14.92
N GLU A 725 -10.82 -8.78 -14.38
CA GLU A 725 -9.50 -9.39 -14.27
C GLU A 725 -9.57 -10.83 -14.82
N ARG A 726 -8.58 -11.20 -15.62
CA ARG A 726 -8.30 -12.58 -16.01
C ARG A 726 -6.84 -12.88 -15.72
N LYS A 727 -6.58 -13.84 -14.84
CA LYS A 727 -5.24 -14.20 -14.39
C LYS A 727 -4.97 -15.69 -14.47
N ILE A 728 -3.71 -16.07 -14.65
CA ILE A 728 -3.27 -17.44 -14.37
C ILE A 728 -3.35 -17.67 -12.87
N ASN A 729 -3.97 -18.77 -12.45
CA ASN A 729 -4.19 -19.07 -11.04
C ASN A 729 -3.71 -20.48 -10.63
N GLY A 730 -3.37 -21.33 -11.58
CA GLY A 730 -2.94 -22.70 -11.31
C GLY A 730 -2.44 -23.43 -12.55
N TRP A 731 -2.14 -24.72 -12.38
CA TRP A 731 -1.68 -25.61 -13.44
C TRP A 731 -2.36 -26.98 -13.33
N GLN A 732 -3.05 -27.40 -14.39
CA GLN A 732 -3.74 -28.68 -14.46
C GLN A 732 -3.67 -29.24 -15.88
N ASN A 733 -3.59 -30.57 -16.03
CA ASN A 733 -3.58 -31.25 -17.34
C ASN A 733 -2.55 -30.67 -18.32
N ASN A 734 -1.37 -30.32 -17.83
CA ASN A 734 -0.27 -29.74 -18.61
C ASN A 734 -0.62 -28.39 -19.28
N THR A 735 -1.56 -27.63 -18.71
CA THR A 735 -1.89 -26.26 -19.13
C THR A 735 -2.16 -25.35 -17.93
N SER A 736 -1.94 -24.05 -18.12
CA SER A 736 -2.32 -23.01 -17.16
C SER A 736 -3.84 -22.95 -17.00
N GLU A 737 -4.29 -22.91 -15.75
CA GLU A 737 -5.67 -22.66 -15.36
C GLU A 737 -5.87 -21.14 -15.17
N TYR A 738 -6.98 -20.61 -15.71
CA TYR A 738 -7.32 -19.20 -15.61
C TYR A 738 -8.48 -18.97 -14.68
N ASP A 739 -8.40 -17.89 -13.92
CA ASP A 739 -9.54 -17.35 -13.18
C ASP A 739 -9.98 -16.02 -13.81
N ASN A 740 -11.30 -15.83 -13.91
CA ASN A 740 -11.92 -14.62 -14.43
C ASN A 740 -12.81 -14.03 -13.33
N GLN A 741 -12.71 -12.73 -13.14
CA GLN A 741 -13.41 -12.00 -12.10
C GLN A 741 -13.91 -10.67 -12.64
N VAL A 742 -15.15 -10.34 -12.32
CA VAL A 742 -15.74 -9.02 -12.53
C VAL A 742 -16.04 -8.43 -11.16
N SER A 743 -15.56 -7.22 -10.89
CA SER A 743 -15.78 -6.51 -9.63
C SER A 743 -16.64 -5.28 -9.84
N PHE A 744 -17.54 -5.01 -8.90
CA PHE A 744 -18.39 -3.84 -8.87
C PHE A 744 -18.30 -3.17 -7.50
N ASN A 745 -17.88 -1.91 -7.49
CA ASN A 745 -17.69 -1.12 -6.28
C ASN A 745 -18.37 0.23 -6.43
N ILE A 746 -19.07 0.67 -5.39
CA ILE A 746 -19.68 2.00 -5.29
C ILE A 746 -19.01 2.73 -4.13
N GLU A 747 -18.66 4.00 -4.35
CA GLU A 747 -18.13 4.90 -3.32
C GLU A 747 -19.05 6.13 -3.23
N PHE A 748 -19.40 6.59 -2.02
CA PHE A 748 -20.08 7.87 -1.83
C PHE A 748 -19.05 8.96 -1.60
N ARG A 749 -19.24 10.10 -2.27
CA ARG A 749 -18.30 11.23 -2.30
C ARG A 749 -18.92 12.51 -1.76
N GLY A 750 -18.09 13.53 -1.56
CA GLY A 750 -18.49 14.82 -1.01
C GLY A 750 -18.69 14.84 0.51
N LEU A 751 -18.33 13.75 1.21
CA LEU A 751 -18.24 13.68 2.68
C LEU A 751 -16.80 13.91 3.19
N GLY A 752 -15.81 13.86 2.30
CA GLY A 752 -14.40 14.14 2.57
C GLY A 752 -13.72 14.74 1.33
N ALA A 753 -12.41 15.00 1.42
CA ALA A 753 -11.66 15.69 0.37
C ALA A 753 -11.25 14.81 -0.84
N ASN A 754 -11.70 13.55 -0.90
CA ASN A 754 -11.33 12.64 -2.00
C ASN A 754 -12.13 12.91 -3.28
N TYR A 755 -11.51 13.63 -4.22
CA TYR A 755 -12.01 13.85 -5.59
C TYR A 755 -11.25 13.02 -6.65
N GLY A 756 -10.36 12.11 -6.25
CA GLY A 756 -9.50 11.37 -7.18
C GLY A 756 -10.26 10.39 -8.09
N LEU A 757 -9.77 10.14 -9.30
CA LEU A 757 -10.46 9.27 -10.27
C LEU A 757 -10.31 7.76 -10.00
N GLY A 758 -9.66 7.37 -8.89
CA GLY A 758 -9.46 5.96 -8.49
C GLY A 758 -8.49 5.18 -9.38
N SER A 759 -7.80 5.85 -10.30
CA SER A 759 -6.89 5.23 -11.27
C SER A 759 -5.73 4.50 -10.61
N ALA A 760 -5.18 5.07 -9.52
CA ALA A 760 -4.09 4.45 -8.77
C ALA A 760 -4.52 3.12 -8.13
N GLU A 761 -5.69 3.08 -7.49
CA GLU A 761 -6.22 1.86 -6.88
C GLU A 761 -6.51 0.77 -7.92
N MET A 762 -7.04 1.13 -9.09
CA MET A 762 -7.31 0.16 -10.16
C MET A 762 -6.02 -0.46 -10.71
N ARG A 763 -4.92 0.31 -10.79
CA ARG A 763 -3.62 -0.18 -11.28
C ARG A 763 -2.92 -1.17 -10.34
N THR A 764 -3.37 -1.29 -9.09
CA THR A 764 -2.77 -2.19 -8.09
C THR A 764 -3.58 -3.46 -7.82
N GLN A 765 -4.72 -3.69 -8.51
CA GLN A 765 -5.60 -4.83 -8.24
C GLN A 765 -5.13 -6.16 -8.84
N GLY A 766 -4.26 -6.12 -9.85
CA GLY A 766 -3.76 -7.30 -10.55
C GLY A 766 -2.71 -8.12 -9.78
N ILE A 767 -2.47 -9.36 -10.21
CA ILE A 767 -1.38 -10.21 -9.65
C ILE A 767 0.02 -9.67 -9.97
N ILE A 768 0.16 -8.86 -11.02
CA ILE A 768 1.37 -8.13 -11.37
C ILE A 768 1.04 -6.63 -11.26
N PRO A 769 1.08 -6.05 -10.05
CA PRO A 769 0.67 -4.67 -9.84
C PRO A 769 1.63 -3.68 -10.52
N TYR A 770 1.07 -2.55 -10.96
CA TYR A 770 1.87 -1.44 -11.48
C TYR A 770 2.83 -0.90 -10.43
N GLN A 771 4.08 -0.67 -10.85
CA GLN A 771 5.09 0.03 -10.07
C GLN A 771 5.70 1.12 -10.96
N PRO A 772 5.80 2.38 -10.48
CA PRO A 772 6.49 3.43 -11.23
C PRO A 772 7.95 3.05 -11.52
N THR A 773 8.39 3.29 -12.75
CA THR A 773 9.74 2.95 -13.20
C THR A 773 10.78 3.97 -12.72
N PHE A 774 10.36 5.23 -12.54
CA PHE A 774 11.21 6.37 -12.19
C PHE A 774 10.52 7.37 -11.26
#